data_AF-A0A0D1Y0P0-F1
#
_entry.id   AF-A0A0D1Y0P0-F1
#
_cell.length_a   1.000
_cell.length_b   1.000
_cell.length_c   1.000
_cell.angle_alpha   90.00
_cell.angle_beta   90.00
_cell.angle_gamma   90.00
#
_symmetry.space_group_name_H-M   'P 1'
#
loop_
_entity.id
_entity.type
_entity.pdbx_description
1 polymer ?
#
loop_
_entity_poly.entity_id
_entity_poly.type
_entity_poly.pdbx_seq_one_letter_code
_entity_poly.pdbx_strand_id
1 'polypeptide(L)'
;MTPIKYVPLEGSASDVQERFSAGFRQRKSFRKYVWAFMLLAGVSFFVWNHWIHEEPQRPGRHVFGHYAPKTNIWADLDEAEFEDILTFLFEEPNDLNLTKKDKAGPWDNHIAIIEALVPNKTDALKYLDSDAAEAPPRYARVIVNRGATEQASIDDYMVGPLPTGPNTTITPLSWVYNSGRNSVKNPLPNYEDIVLWFAELGAELSDMIDDLLGEVINPEPTEKIPPLMAVSRPAAFENGTISSWARVHSTGLRFDAWSLLAQGMYCRFEIMGRDSSNWAIREWFYDGILYNSTESFRKAWQAGNVRKIPPNVDGDWSAAEPSEKGVPERDMVAPVMIQPGGPRYRIDEKERHITWLGWSFYVNSLQAIGLGLWDVKFDGERILYELGLQEAMAHYAGNDPLAVGMYWLDTLFGMGFNSYELVPGYDCPAYATFLPMSFHQGEQTIVRKNSLCVFEWTASDPIQRHTSQTHVTVSRNNYLIVRHVATVGNYDYTISYIFYLDGTMEVKVQASGYIFGAYNSLEAMRTDMKSKRSEQAQYEYGYQIHDFVASSMHDHVISFKADFDIVGTQNTLYRVNVAPFHKTYQWEDSLHRSTMRLFHEALSEEGGLDWPANSAAMYVLLNNESTNAWGEKRGYRITPGTGMGTPPHLTIHASPGMAKAASWAYHDLWLLKHHEQERRGAHEYNAMYPEDPLIDFGKMVDGEKTLQEDLVVYFNLGSHHVPHSGDVPNTLMHTSGSSVMFVPMNFHDRDPSRERAQGAKLTMQQDGTSKGSDVQYFGGQYKKAVNVPLAQLEPDLSKYTVPDPSAIDLSWNSTLAAL
;
A
#
# COMPACT_ATOMS: atom_id res chain seq x y z
N MET A 1 1.93 -44.00 -40.58
CA MET A 1 2.68 -45.26 -40.68
C MET A 1 3.57 -45.35 -39.45
N THR A 2 3.31 -46.40 -38.67
CA THR A 2 4.06 -47.07 -37.59
C THR A 2 4.68 -46.25 -36.42
N PRO A 3 4.27 -46.54 -35.16
CA PRO A 3 4.64 -45.85 -33.92
C PRO A 3 5.66 -46.62 -33.05
N ILE A 4 6.27 -45.98 -32.05
CA ILE A 4 6.98 -46.64 -30.93
C ILE A 4 6.74 -45.80 -29.67
N LYS A 5 5.75 -46.16 -28.83
CA LYS A 5 5.79 -47.05 -27.63
C LYS A 5 6.54 -46.48 -26.42
N TYR A 6 5.76 -45.92 -25.50
CA TYR A 6 6.06 -45.83 -24.07
C TYR A 6 5.83 -47.19 -23.40
N VAL A 7 6.70 -47.54 -22.45
CA VAL A 7 6.50 -48.59 -21.44
C VAL A 7 6.82 -47.97 -20.08
N PRO A 8 5.89 -47.98 -19.11
CA PRO A 8 6.15 -47.55 -17.74
C PRO A 8 6.61 -48.73 -16.89
N LEU A 9 7.40 -48.46 -15.85
CA LEU A 9 7.60 -49.41 -14.75
C LEU A 9 7.39 -48.69 -13.41
N GLU A 10 6.28 -49.06 -12.77
CA GLU A 10 5.97 -48.91 -11.35
C GLU A 10 6.94 -49.74 -10.49
N GLY A 11 7.14 -49.37 -9.21
CA GLY A 11 7.61 -50.32 -8.20
C GLY A 11 8.43 -49.79 -7.01
N SER A 12 7.73 -49.27 -6.00
CA SER A 12 7.88 -49.41 -4.53
C SER A 12 9.26 -49.50 -3.79
N ALA A 13 9.40 -48.60 -2.81
CA ALA A 13 9.65 -48.80 -1.37
C ALA A 13 10.87 -49.56 -0.79
N SER A 14 11.64 -48.80 0.01
CA SER A 14 12.20 -49.06 1.36
C SER A 14 13.31 -50.10 1.62
N ASP A 15 14.36 -49.56 2.25
CA ASP A 15 15.26 -50.10 3.30
C ASP A 15 16.13 -51.35 3.04
N VAL A 16 17.44 -51.20 3.30
CA VAL A 16 18.16 -51.90 4.39
C VAL A 16 19.62 -51.41 4.47
N GLN A 17 20.02 -51.17 5.71
CA GLN A 17 21.25 -50.58 6.22
C GLN A 17 22.38 -51.62 6.39
N GLU A 18 23.62 -51.17 6.14
CA GLU A 18 24.92 -51.60 6.67
C GLU A 18 25.44 -53.06 6.59
N ARG A 19 26.65 -53.20 6.03
CA ARG A 19 27.77 -53.99 6.59
C ARG A 19 29.10 -53.57 5.92
N PHE A 20 30.01 -52.96 6.68
CA PHE A 20 31.36 -53.48 6.94
C PHE A 20 32.22 -52.45 7.68
N SER A 21 32.32 -52.61 9.00
CA SER A 21 33.37 -52.08 9.85
C SER A 21 34.46 -53.13 10.07
N ALA A 22 35.74 -52.74 10.13
CA ALA A 22 36.68 -53.23 11.15
C ALA A 22 38.07 -52.55 11.02
N GLY A 23 38.60 -52.04 12.13
CA GLY A 23 40.06 -51.86 12.26
C GLY A 23 40.59 -50.73 13.14
N PHE A 24 40.06 -50.48 14.34
CA PHE A 24 40.71 -49.60 15.33
C PHE A 24 41.81 -50.36 16.10
N ARG A 25 43.01 -49.78 16.26
CA ARG A 25 43.91 -50.05 17.41
C ARG A 25 44.76 -48.83 17.79
N GLN A 26 44.53 -48.40 19.04
CA GLN A 26 45.31 -47.53 19.95
C GLN A 26 46.77 -48.06 20.15
N ARG A 27 47.81 -47.38 20.70
CA ARG A 27 48.03 -46.11 21.45
C ARG A 27 49.57 -45.88 21.62
N LYS A 28 49.96 -44.63 21.90
CA LYS A 28 51.13 -44.13 22.68
C LYS A 28 52.55 -44.17 22.06
N SER A 29 53.11 -42.99 21.76
CA SER A 29 53.96 -42.27 22.74
C SER A 29 54.15 -40.81 22.32
N PHE A 30 54.02 -39.93 23.30
CA PHE A 30 54.05 -38.48 23.23
C PHE A 30 55.40 -38.01 23.76
N ARG A 31 55.89 -36.87 23.26
CA ARG A 31 57.08 -36.10 23.69
C ARG A 31 58.43 -36.56 23.13
N LYS A 32 58.79 -35.99 21.96
CA LYS A 32 60.11 -35.37 21.78
C LYS A 32 60.27 -34.38 20.61
N TYR A 33 59.19 -33.98 19.92
CA TYR A 33 59.28 -33.02 18.79
C TYR A 33 58.23 -31.91 18.82
N VAL A 34 58.00 -31.30 19.99
CA VAL A 34 57.00 -30.20 20.13
C VAL A 34 57.60 -28.81 19.86
N TRP A 35 58.91 -28.67 19.69
CA TRP A 35 59.52 -27.34 19.47
C TRP A 35 59.95 -27.03 18.04
N ALA A 36 59.73 -27.94 17.08
CA ALA A 36 60.09 -27.73 15.67
C ALA A 36 58.90 -27.67 14.70
N PHE A 37 57.66 -27.92 15.16
CA PHE A 37 56.46 -27.96 14.31
C PHE A 37 55.58 -26.69 14.39
N MET A 38 55.84 -25.79 15.35
CA MET A 38 55.05 -24.54 15.50
C MET A 38 55.50 -23.39 14.59
N LEU A 39 56.57 -23.54 13.81
CA LEU A 39 57.04 -22.51 12.88
C LEU A 39 56.74 -22.80 11.39
N LEU A 40 56.18 -23.98 11.07
CA LEU A 40 55.83 -24.39 9.70
C LEU A 40 54.32 -24.54 9.46
N ALA A 41 53.49 -24.49 10.51
CA ALA A 41 52.02 -24.51 10.40
C ALA A 41 51.41 -23.11 10.16
N GLY A 42 52.19 -22.04 10.25
CA GLY A 42 51.72 -20.65 10.04
C GLY A 42 51.76 -20.16 8.59
N VAL A 43 52.38 -20.91 7.66
CA VAL A 43 52.62 -20.43 6.29
C VAL A 43 51.94 -21.32 5.22
N SER A 44 51.51 -22.53 5.56
CA SER A 44 50.80 -23.43 4.63
C SER A 44 49.27 -23.30 4.68
N PHE A 45 48.71 -22.54 5.62
CA PHE A 45 47.28 -22.20 5.66
C PHE A 45 46.94 -20.98 4.79
N PHE A 46 47.95 -20.21 4.36
CA PHE A 46 47.79 -18.99 3.57
C PHE A 46 47.92 -19.19 2.04
N VAL A 47 48.36 -20.37 1.58
CA VAL A 47 48.62 -20.63 0.15
C VAL A 47 47.66 -21.67 -0.46
N TRP A 48 46.89 -22.43 0.35
CA TRP A 48 45.88 -23.36 -0.17
C TRP A 48 44.45 -22.77 -0.19
N ASN A 49 44.14 -21.77 0.64
CA ASN A 49 42.85 -21.07 0.63
C ASN A 49 42.72 -20.00 -0.47
N HIS A 50 43.67 -19.94 -1.42
CA HIS A 50 43.72 -18.94 -2.48
C HIS A 50 43.43 -19.51 -3.88
N TRP A 51 43.00 -20.78 -4.01
CA TRP A 51 42.83 -21.45 -5.31
C TRP A 51 41.58 -22.35 -5.48
N ILE A 52 40.59 -22.28 -4.59
CA ILE A 52 39.26 -22.88 -4.83
C ILE A 52 38.19 -21.91 -4.33
N HIS A 53 37.83 -20.93 -5.18
CA HIS A 53 36.53 -20.27 -5.31
C HIS A 53 36.65 -19.30 -6.49
N GLU A 54 36.83 -19.84 -7.70
CA GLU A 54 36.60 -19.08 -8.93
C GLU A 54 35.09 -19.05 -9.18
N GLU A 55 34.42 -18.06 -8.60
CA GLU A 55 33.15 -17.56 -9.13
C GLU A 55 33.38 -17.05 -10.56
N PRO A 56 32.39 -17.15 -11.47
CA PRO A 56 32.52 -16.58 -12.81
C PRO A 56 32.76 -15.07 -12.71
N GLN A 57 33.90 -14.64 -13.24
CA GLN A 57 34.35 -13.26 -13.33
C GLN A 57 33.22 -12.31 -13.79
N ARG A 58 32.73 -11.48 -12.87
CA ARG A 58 31.87 -10.32 -13.15
C ARG A 58 32.68 -9.29 -13.97
N PRO A 59 32.21 -8.77 -15.11
CA PRO A 59 32.93 -7.70 -15.80
C PRO A 59 32.90 -6.43 -14.95
N GLY A 60 34.09 -5.93 -14.61
CA GLY A 60 34.43 -4.61 -14.06
C GLY A 60 33.28 -3.73 -13.55
N ARG A 61 32.97 -3.84 -12.25
CA ARG A 61 32.16 -2.86 -11.52
C ARG A 61 33.04 -1.64 -11.24
N HIS A 62 32.92 -0.58 -12.04
CA HIS A 62 33.36 0.75 -11.60
C HIS A 62 32.42 1.23 -10.48
N VAL A 63 32.65 0.75 -9.25
CA VAL A 63 32.00 1.28 -8.05
C VAL A 63 32.73 2.55 -7.66
N PHE A 64 32.40 3.67 -8.31
CA PHE A 64 32.44 4.93 -7.58
C PHE A 64 31.35 4.81 -6.51
N GLY A 65 31.72 4.86 -5.23
CA GLY A 65 30.76 4.86 -4.13
C GLY A 65 29.75 5.97 -4.36
N HIS A 66 28.48 5.59 -4.44
CA HIS A 66 27.39 6.56 -4.42
C HIS A 66 27.14 6.90 -2.96
N TYR A 67 27.18 8.18 -2.63
CA TYR A 67 26.88 8.67 -1.28
C TYR A 67 25.77 9.70 -1.40
N ALA A 68 24.80 9.64 -0.50
CA ALA A 68 23.79 10.67 -0.40
C ALA A 68 24.44 12.04 -0.17
N PRO A 69 23.93 13.13 -0.79
CA PRO A 69 24.51 14.46 -0.64
C PRO A 69 24.39 15.00 0.80
N LYS A 70 23.34 14.57 1.49
CA LYS A 70 23.03 14.91 2.89
C LYS A 70 22.60 13.63 3.63
N THR A 71 22.70 13.65 4.95
CA THR A 71 22.12 12.60 5.79
C THR A 71 20.60 12.59 5.62
N ASN A 72 20.00 11.41 5.64
CA ASN A 72 18.55 11.28 5.56
C ASN A 72 17.91 11.68 6.91
N ILE A 73 17.44 12.91 6.97
CA ILE A 73 16.79 13.48 8.17
C ILE A 73 15.37 12.94 8.40
N TRP A 74 14.82 12.20 7.44
CA TRP A 74 13.53 11.50 7.53
C TRP A 74 13.68 10.00 7.76
N ALA A 75 14.93 9.51 7.92
CA ALA A 75 15.21 8.10 8.10
C ALA A 75 14.44 7.53 9.29
N ASP A 76 13.90 6.33 9.08
CA ASP A 76 13.33 5.45 10.09
C ASP A 76 14.27 5.35 11.29
N LEU A 77 13.72 5.07 12.47
CA LEU A 77 14.56 4.78 13.64
C LEU A 77 15.35 3.50 13.38
N ASP A 78 16.62 3.50 13.74
CA ASP A 78 17.36 2.25 13.81
C ASP A 78 17.09 1.49 15.12
N GLU A 79 17.52 0.24 15.19
CA GLU A 79 17.30 -0.61 16.37
C GLU A 79 17.95 -0.02 17.63
N ALA A 80 19.07 0.69 17.52
CA ALA A 80 19.72 1.32 18.67
C ALA A 80 18.94 2.54 19.17
N GLU A 81 18.47 3.40 18.26
CA GLU A 81 17.59 4.53 18.60
C GLU A 81 16.31 4.03 19.27
N PHE A 82 15.69 2.97 18.75
CA PHE A 82 14.49 2.36 19.32
C PHE A 82 14.73 1.85 20.75
N GLU A 83 15.78 1.05 20.98
CA GLU A 83 16.10 0.50 22.30
C GLU A 83 16.45 1.60 23.31
N ASP A 84 17.15 2.65 22.88
CA ASP A 84 17.48 3.81 23.71
C ASP A 84 16.21 4.57 24.15
N ILE A 85 15.22 4.72 23.26
CA ILE A 85 13.92 5.34 23.56
C ILE A 85 13.12 4.45 24.50
N LEU A 86 13.04 3.15 24.20
CA LEU A 86 12.29 2.19 25.01
C LEU A 86 12.81 2.14 26.45
N THR A 87 14.13 2.08 26.60
CA THR A 87 14.82 2.13 27.89
C THR A 87 14.49 3.41 28.64
N PHE A 88 14.61 4.57 27.96
CA PHE A 88 14.27 5.87 28.55
C PHE A 88 12.81 5.94 29.04
N LEU A 89 11.85 5.43 28.27
CA LEU A 89 10.42 5.44 28.64
C LEU A 89 10.09 4.58 29.87
N PHE A 90 10.83 3.50 30.12
CA PHE A 90 10.58 2.60 31.26
C PHE A 90 11.45 2.91 32.49
N GLU A 91 12.67 3.42 32.31
CA GLU A 91 13.63 3.61 33.40
C GLU A 91 13.64 5.03 33.98
N GLU A 92 13.40 6.06 33.15
CA GLU A 92 13.38 7.43 33.63
C GLU A 92 12.01 7.80 34.23
N PRO A 93 11.96 8.52 35.37
CA PRO A 93 10.71 8.91 36.00
C PRO A 93 9.79 9.71 35.06
N ASN A 94 8.58 9.21 34.83
CA ASN A 94 7.56 9.86 34.02
C ASN A 94 6.14 9.47 34.46
N ASP A 95 5.13 10.17 33.94
CA ASP A 95 3.72 10.01 34.32
C ASP A 95 2.94 9.04 33.40
N LEU A 96 3.61 8.30 32.52
CA LEU A 96 2.94 7.40 31.56
C LEU A 96 2.43 6.11 32.23
N ASN A 97 2.99 5.72 33.39
CA ASN A 97 2.60 4.51 34.14
C ASN A 97 2.48 3.28 33.22
N LEU A 98 3.57 2.97 32.51
CA LEU A 98 3.60 1.92 31.49
C LEU A 98 3.77 0.53 32.12
N THR A 99 2.98 -0.41 31.63
CA THR A 99 3.17 -1.85 31.82
C THR A 99 3.80 -2.39 30.54
N LYS A 100 4.82 -3.24 30.67
CA LYS A 100 5.44 -3.93 29.53
C LYS A 100 4.41 -4.73 28.75
N LYS A 101 4.50 -4.71 27.42
CA LYS A 101 3.52 -5.30 26.51
C LYS A 101 3.28 -6.80 26.76
N ASP A 102 4.30 -7.55 27.16
CA ASP A 102 4.20 -8.99 27.51
C ASP A 102 3.36 -9.27 28.77
N LYS A 103 3.08 -8.24 29.57
CA LYS A 103 2.33 -8.32 30.83
C LYS A 103 1.09 -7.43 30.84
N ALA A 104 0.94 -6.56 29.85
CA ALA A 104 -0.16 -5.62 29.77
C ALA A 104 -1.46 -6.34 29.38
N GLY A 105 -2.50 -6.16 30.18
CA GLY A 105 -3.87 -6.51 29.83
C GLY A 105 -4.63 -5.30 29.28
N PRO A 106 -5.96 -5.42 29.07
CA PRO A 106 -6.78 -4.32 28.60
C PRO A 106 -6.80 -3.12 29.56
N TRP A 107 -6.52 -3.32 30.85
CA TRP A 107 -6.55 -2.29 31.89
C TRP A 107 -5.19 -1.65 32.20
N ASP A 108 -4.23 -1.82 31.29
CA ASP A 108 -2.88 -1.27 31.43
C ASP A 108 -2.60 -0.16 30.42
N ASN A 109 -1.63 0.69 30.73
CA ASN A 109 -1.05 1.58 29.74
C ASN A 109 0.15 0.88 29.10
N HIS A 110 0.23 0.85 27.78
CA HIS A 110 1.37 0.23 27.09
C HIS A 110 1.71 0.97 25.80
N ILE A 111 2.96 0.82 25.35
CA ILE A 111 3.44 1.42 24.11
C ILE A 111 2.87 0.61 22.94
N ALA A 112 2.21 1.30 22.01
CA ALA A 112 1.72 0.71 20.77
C ALA A 112 2.78 0.80 19.67
N ILE A 113 3.28 2.02 19.39
CA ILE A 113 4.16 2.33 18.26
C ILE A 113 5.27 3.28 18.72
N ILE A 114 6.49 3.07 18.21
CA ILE A 114 7.59 4.04 18.25
C ILE A 114 8.11 4.24 16.83
N GLU A 115 8.05 5.46 16.30
CA GLU A 115 8.54 5.77 14.96
C GLU A 115 9.23 7.14 14.91
N ALA A 116 9.95 7.42 13.82
CA ALA A 116 10.63 8.70 13.65
C ALA A 116 9.60 9.83 13.48
N LEU A 117 9.74 10.91 14.25
CA LEU A 117 8.97 12.13 14.02
C LEU A 117 9.72 12.99 13.00
N VAL A 118 9.14 13.14 11.81
CA VAL A 118 9.74 13.93 10.72
C VAL A 118 10.00 15.38 11.17
N PRO A 119 11.12 16.00 10.74
CA PRO A 119 11.42 17.39 11.07
C PRO A 119 10.47 18.37 10.35
N ASN A 120 10.39 19.60 10.82
CA ASN A 120 9.67 20.66 10.14
C ASN A 120 10.28 20.95 8.76
N LYS A 121 9.45 21.24 7.76
CA LYS A 121 9.88 21.55 6.38
C LYS A 121 10.86 22.72 6.39
N THR A 122 10.58 23.74 7.19
CA THR A 122 11.42 24.93 7.33
C THR A 122 12.86 24.61 7.77
N ASP A 123 13.05 23.70 8.72
CA ASP A 123 14.37 23.33 9.23
C ASP A 123 15.06 22.31 8.32
N ALA A 124 14.29 21.40 7.71
CA ALA A 124 14.76 20.50 6.67
C ALA A 124 15.32 21.27 5.48
N LEU A 125 14.60 22.25 4.92
CA LEU A 125 15.05 23.04 3.79
C LEU A 125 16.31 23.85 4.11
N LYS A 126 16.42 24.43 5.32
CA LYS A 126 17.67 25.08 5.76
C LYS A 126 18.86 24.13 5.71
N TYR A 127 18.68 22.88 6.13
CA TYR A 127 19.74 21.86 6.11
C TYR A 127 20.10 21.39 4.69
N LEU A 128 19.08 21.16 3.85
CA LEU A 128 19.25 20.63 2.50
C LEU A 128 19.87 21.66 1.57
N ASP A 129 19.48 22.93 1.69
CA ASP A 129 19.82 23.98 0.74
C ASP A 129 21.02 24.84 1.19
N SER A 130 21.60 24.54 2.36
CA SER A 130 22.82 25.18 2.88
C SER A 130 23.87 24.16 3.29
N ASP A 131 25.10 24.32 2.79
CA ASP A 131 26.23 23.47 3.16
C ASP A 131 26.73 23.68 4.59
N ALA A 132 26.40 24.83 5.21
CA ALA A 132 26.85 25.18 6.56
C ALA A 132 25.85 24.81 7.66
N ALA A 133 24.64 24.37 7.31
CA ALA A 133 23.59 24.06 8.26
C ALA A 133 23.77 22.65 8.85
N GLU A 134 23.56 22.54 10.17
CA GLU A 134 23.51 21.26 10.86
C GLU A 134 22.17 20.55 10.61
N ALA A 135 22.16 19.23 10.72
CA ALA A 135 20.93 18.46 10.61
C ALA A 135 19.97 18.84 11.76
N PRO A 136 18.66 18.93 11.51
CA PRO A 136 17.68 19.18 12.57
C PRO A 136 17.76 18.07 13.63
N PRO A 137 17.50 18.40 14.92
CA PRO A 137 17.47 17.39 15.98
C PRO A 137 16.43 16.30 15.66
N ARG A 138 16.79 15.04 15.94
CA ARG A 138 15.89 13.89 15.75
C ARG A 138 14.96 13.73 16.95
N TYR A 139 13.70 13.40 16.67
CA TYR A 139 12.66 13.11 17.65
C TYR A 139 11.92 11.83 17.24
N ALA A 140 11.31 11.17 18.21
CA ALA A 140 10.41 10.04 17.97
C ALA A 140 8.97 10.42 18.30
N ARG A 141 8.03 9.87 17.51
CA ARG A 141 6.61 9.79 17.83
C ARG A 141 6.37 8.48 18.56
N VAL A 142 5.80 8.57 19.75
CA VAL A 142 5.46 7.42 20.60
C VAL A 142 3.97 7.42 20.83
N ILE A 143 3.31 6.34 20.42
CA ILE A 143 1.88 6.14 20.62
C ILE A 143 1.67 5.22 21.82
N VAL A 144 0.86 5.66 22.77
CA VAL A 144 0.56 4.94 24.02
C VAL A 144 -0.93 4.62 24.06
N ASN A 145 -1.26 3.34 24.21
CA ASN A 145 -2.61 2.91 24.56
C ASN A 145 -2.80 3.15 26.07
N ARG A 146 -3.76 4.00 26.45
CA ARG A 146 -4.07 4.36 27.84
C ARG A 146 -5.29 3.55 28.32
N GLY A 147 -5.04 2.31 28.71
CA GLY A 147 -6.07 1.36 29.15
C GLY A 147 -6.37 1.40 30.65
N ALA A 148 -5.53 2.03 31.49
CA ALA A 148 -5.71 2.04 32.96
C ALA A 148 -6.81 3.01 33.46
N THR A 149 -7.93 3.07 32.75
CA THR A 149 -9.07 3.97 32.99
C THR A 149 -10.34 3.43 32.32
N GLU A 150 -11.51 3.83 32.83
CA GLU A 150 -12.81 3.56 32.18
C GLU A 150 -12.96 4.30 30.85
N GLN A 151 -12.33 5.48 30.74
CA GLN A 151 -12.34 6.30 29.53
C GLN A 151 -11.01 6.15 28.81
N ALA A 152 -10.82 5.01 28.15
CA ALA A 152 -9.57 4.69 27.47
C ALA A 152 -9.31 5.65 26.29
N SER A 153 -8.04 5.89 26.02
CA SER A 153 -7.56 6.74 24.94
C SER A 153 -6.31 6.17 24.28
N ILE A 154 -5.99 6.71 23.12
CA ILE A 154 -4.72 6.50 22.44
C ILE A 154 -4.05 7.86 22.35
N ASP A 155 -2.84 7.95 22.89
CA ASP A 155 -2.14 9.20 23.14
C ASP A 155 -0.80 9.23 22.40
N ASP A 156 -0.57 10.32 21.67
CA ASP A 156 0.65 10.59 20.93
C ASP A 156 1.60 11.48 21.75
N TYR A 157 2.87 11.09 21.79
CA TYR A 157 3.94 11.82 22.46
C TYR A 157 5.11 12.04 21.52
N MET A 158 5.78 13.18 21.67
CA MET A 158 7.07 13.48 21.09
C MET A 158 8.15 13.21 22.14
N VAL A 159 9.11 12.36 21.81
CA VAL A 159 10.26 12.03 22.65
C VAL A 159 11.54 12.49 21.97
N GLY A 160 12.33 13.30 22.67
CA GLY A 160 13.62 13.76 22.14
C GLY A 160 14.16 15.00 22.84
N PRO A 161 15.30 15.54 22.37
CA PRO A 161 16.04 15.09 21.18
C PRO A 161 16.73 13.74 21.38
N LEU A 162 17.06 13.07 20.26
CA LEU A 162 17.83 11.81 20.20
C LEU A 162 19.32 12.08 19.87
N PRO A 163 20.26 11.22 20.32
CA PRO A 163 20.08 10.06 21.20
C PRO A 163 19.62 10.48 22.60
N THR A 164 19.02 9.55 23.35
CA THR A 164 18.44 9.88 24.66
C THR A 164 19.50 10.33 25.67
N GLY A 165 19.14 11.27 26.55
CA GLY A 165 20.05 11.84 27.54
C GLY A 165 19.38 12.86 28.46
N PRO A 166 20.16 13.65 29.24
CA PRO A 166 19.60 14.55 30.26
C PRO A 166 18.66 15.65 29.75
N ASN A 167 18.71 15.95 28.44
CA ASN A 167 17.87 16.95 27.80
C ASN A 167 16.67 16.33 27.06
N THR A 168 16.57 15.00 27.02
CA THR A 168 15.46 14.31 26.38
C THR A 168 14.20 14.49 27.23
N THR A 169 13.11 14.83 26.56
CA THR A 169 11.82 15.10 27.20
C THR A 169 10.72 14.29 26.52
N ILE A 170 9.66 14.02 27.28
CA ILE A 170 8.41 13.44 26.78
C ILE A 170 7.39 14.57 26.78
N THR A 171 6.85 14.89 25.62
CA THR A 171 5.88 15.99 25.47
C THR A 171 4.65 15.50 24.71
N PRO A 172 3.42 15.87 25.13
CA PRO A 172 2.22 15.58 24.34
C PRO A 172 2.36 16.13 22.92
N LEU A 173 2.18 15.29 21.90
CA LEU A 173 2.28 15.68 20.50
C LEU A 173 0.91 16.13 20.00
N SER A 174 0.61 17.43 20.13
CA SER A 174 -0.68 17.99 19.70
C SER A 174 -0.58 19.04 18.60
N TRP A 175 0.58 19.65 18.42
CA TRP A 175 0.76 20.80 17.51
C TRP A 175 0.71 20.41 16.03
N VAL A 176 0.87 19.13 15.71
CA VAL A 176 0.74 18.55 14.35
C VAL A 176 -0.70 18.18 13.99
N TYR A 177 -1.65 18.41 14.90
CA TYR A 177 -3.05 18.01 14.76
C TYR A 177 -3.95 19.24 14.92
N ASN A 178 -4.83 19.47 13.95
CA ASN A 178 -5.76 20.61 13.97
C ASN A 178 -6.88 20.49 15.03
N SER A 179 -6.97 19.35 15.73
CA SER A 179 -7.76 19.21 16.95
C SER A 179 -7.14 19.92 18.16
N GLY A 180 -5.83 20.22 18.13
CA GLY A 180 -5.07 20.74 19.27
C GLY A 180 -4.90 19.76 20.43
N ARG A 181 -5.30 18.49 20.23
CA ARG A 181 -5.19 17.38 21.20
C ARG A 181 -4.09 16.43 20.76
N ASN A 182 -3.50 15.71 21.70
CA ASN A 182 -2.59 14.60 21.41
C ASN A 182 -3.26 13.23 21.59
N SER A 183 -4.56 13.19 21.88
CA SER A 183 -5.25 11.94 22.18
C SER A 183 -6.63 11.85 21.54
N VAL A 184 -6.98 10.62 21.17
CA VAL A 184 -8.30 10.23 20.69
C VAL A 184 -8.90 9.21 21.63
N LYS A 185 -10.23 9.23 21.79
CA LYS A 185 -10.92 8.20 22.58
C LYS A 185 -10.74 6.84 21.92
N ASN A 186 -10.46 5.83 22.72
CA ASN A 186 -10.50 4.44 22.29
C ASN A 186 -11.80 3.80 22.80
N PRO A 187 -12.84 3.66 21.96
CA PRO A 187 -14.08 3.02 22.37
C PRO A 187 -13.93 1.49 22.52
N LEU A 188 -12.90 0.86 21.95
CA LEU A 188 -12.69 -0.60 21.94
C LEU A 188 -11.41 -1.02 22.68
N PRO A 189 -11.16 -0.58 23.93
CA PRO A 189 -9.90 -0.84 24.62
C PRO A 189 -9.76 -2.29 25.13
N ASN A 190 -10.84 -3.07 25.13
CA ASN A 190 -10.86 -4.49 25.46
C ASN A 190 -11.48 -5.33 24.34
N TYR A 191 -11.00 -5.12 23.12
CA TYR A 191 -11.43 -5.87 21.94
C TYR A 191 -11.39 -7.39 22.11
N GLU A 192 -10.36 -7.92 22.79
CA GLU A 192 -10.26 -9.35 23.09
C GLU A 192 -11.45 -9.86 23.91
N ASP A 193 -11.91 -9.09 24.91
CA ASP A 193 -13.09 -9.44 25.70
C ASP A 193 -14.36 -9.45 24.83
N ILE A 194 -14.45 -8.56 23.84
CA ILE A 194 -15.59 -8.51 22.89
C ILE A 194 -15.60 -9.77 22.03
N VAL A 195 -14.45 -10.20 21.52
CA VAL A 195 -14.32 -11.45 20.76
C VAL A 195 -14.73 -12.65 21.61
N LEU A 196 -14.26 -12.72 22.86
CA LEU A 196 -14.63 -13.79 23.79
C LEU A 196 -16.13 -13.80 24.11
N TRP A 197 -16.71 -12.62 24.34
CA TRP A 197 -18.15 -12.47 24.57
C TRP A 197 -18.98 -12.95 23.38
N PHE A 198 -18.56 -12.66 22.15
CA PHE A 198 -19.19 -13.22 20.95
C PHE A 198 -19.09 -14.74 20.87
N ALA A 199 -17.94 -15.32 21.23
CA ALA A 199 -17.74 -16.76 21.25
C ALA A 199 -18.63 -17.45 22.31
N GLU A 200 -18.83 -16.83 23.48
CA GLU A 200 -19.74 -17.32 24.52
C GLU A 200 -21.20 -17.29 24.04
N LEU A 201 -21.64 -16.19 23.42
CA LEU A 201 -22.97 -16.13 22.82
C LEU A 201 -23.15 -17.14 21.68
N GLY A 202 -22.11 -17.33 20.87
CA GLY A 202 -22.10 -18.35 19.83
C GLY A 202 -22.33 -19.76 20.40
N ALA A 203 -21.74 -20.05 21.56
CA ALA A 203 -21.97 -21.32 22.26
C ALA A 203 -23.39 -21.44 22.84
N GLU A 204 -23.94 -20.37 23.44
CA GLU A 204 -25.32 -20.35 23.95
C GLU A 204 -26.36 -20.57 22.83
N LEU A 205 -26.07 -20.07 21.63
CA LEU A 205 -26.95 -20.14 20.47
C LEU A 205 -26.60 -21.27 19.50
N SER A 206 -25.67 -22.16 19.88
CA SER A 206 -25.14 -23.22 19.02
C SER A 206 -26.22 -24.13 18.44
N ASP A 207 -27.27 -24.47 19.20
CA ASP A 207 -28.38 -25.31 18.75
C ASP A 207 -29.14 -24.70 17.56
N MET A 208 -29.40 -23.39 17.63
CA MET A 208 -30.09 -22.66 16.57
C MET A 208 -29.15 -22.37 15.40
N ILE A 209 -27.90 -22.00 15.68
CA ILE A 209 -26.91 -21.66 14.64
C ILE A 209 -26.55 -22.90 13.82
N ASP A 210 -26.32 -24.04 14.47
CA ASP A 210 -26.08 -25.33 13.81
C ASP A 210 -27.30 -25.76 12.97
N ASP A 211 -28.52 -25.63 13.52
CA ASP A 211 -29.73 -25.98 12.78
C ASP A 211 -29.96 -25.11 11.53
N LEU A 212 -29.60 -23.82 11.59
CA LEU A 212 -29.83 -22.84 10.52
C LEU A 212 -28.70 -22.78 9.48
N LEU A 213 -27.44 -22.93 9.90
CA LEU A 213 -26.25 -22.76 9.05
C LEU A 213 -25.44 -24.04 8.84
N GLY A 214 -25.68 -25.08 9.65
CA GLY A 214 -24.98 -26.37 9.58
C GLY A 214 -23.57 -26.37 10.19
N GLU A 215 -23.20 -25.29 10.91
CA GLU A 215 -21.91 -25.07 11.55
C GLU A 215 -22.10 -24.19 12.80
N VAL A 216 -21.05 -24.02 13.64
CA VAL A 216 -21.10 -23.21 14.88
C VAL A 216 -20.00 -22.15 14.96
N ILE A 217 -20.23 -21.10 15.77
CA ILE A 217 -19.27 -19.99 15.98
C ILE A 217 -18.18 -20.34 17.01
N ASN A 218 -18.42 -21.34 17.86
CA ASN A 218 -17.47 -21.77 18.89
C ASN A 218 -17.34 -23.29 18.79
N PRO A 219 -16.13 -23.83 18.54
CA PRO A 219 -15.99 -25.25 18.28
C PRO A 219 -15.82 -26.04 19.60
N GLU A 220 -15.80 -27.37 19.50
CA GLU A 220 -15.34 -28.23 20.59
C GLU A 220 -13.88 -27.86 20.99
N PRO A 221 -13.44 -28.06 22.25
CA PRO A 221 -12.12 -27.64 22.74
C PRO A 221 -10.89 -28.16 21.97
N THR A 222 -11.10 -29.07 21.01
CA THR A 222 -10.06 -29.68 20.16
C THR A 222 -9.75 -28.90 18.89
N GLU A 223 -10.60 -27.98 18.45
CA GLU A 223 -10.35 -27.16 17.25
C GLU A 223 -9.76 -25.80 17.64
N LYS A 224 -8.77 -25.34 16.89
CA LYS A 224 -8.09 -24.06 17.19
C LYS A 224 -8.80 -22.83 16.63
N ILE A 225 -9.63 -23.00 15.60
CA ILE A 225 -10.35 -21.91 14.91
C ILE A 225 -11.76 -22.44 14.61
N PRO A 226 -12.84 -21.71 14.95
CA PRO A 226 -14.20 -22.12 14.63
C PRO A 226 -14.47 -22.17 13.11
N PRO A 227 -15.46 -22.95 12.66
CA PRO A 227 -15.88 -22.95 11.26
C PRO A 227 -16.60 -21.65 10.85
N LEU A 228 -17.24 -20.95 11.80
CA LEU A 228 -17.87 -19.65 11.61
C LEU A 228 -17.23 -18.56 12.48
N MET A 229 -17.11 -17.36 11.93
CA MET A 229 -16.69 -16.15 12.66
C MET A 229 -17.64 -14.99 12.36
N ALA A 230 -17.48 -13.89 13.09
CA ALA A 230 -18.25 -12.68 12.90
C ALA A 230 -17.32 -11.48 12.65
N VAL A 231 -17.59 -10.77 11.56
CA VAL A 231 -16.97 -9.48 11.25
C VAL A 231 -17.96 -8.37 11.59
N SER A 232 -17.49 -7.28 12.19
CA SER A 232 -18.37 -6.23 12.67
C SER A 232 -18.03 -4.85 12.14
N ARG A 233 -19.04 -3.99 12.13
CA ARG A 233 -18.94 -2.58 11.80
C ARG A 233 -19.55 -1.72 12.91
N PRO A 234 -18.84 -0.70 13.42
CA PRO A 234 -19.44 0.36 14.21
C PRO A 234 -20.51 1.12 13.40
N ALA A 235 -21.74 1.12 13.89
CA ALA A 235 -22.86 1.81 13.25
C ALA A 235 -23.10 3.20 13.87
N ALA A 236 -22.92 3.36 15.18
CA ALA A 236 -23.05 4.63 15.88
C ALA A 236 -22.31 4.63 17.23
N PHE A 237 -21.91 5.82 17.68
CA PHE A 237 -21.35 6.08 19.00
C PHE A 237 -22.22 7.11 19.73
N GLU A 238 -23.03 6.69 20.69
CA GLU A 238 -23.93 7.60 21.42
C GLU A 238 -23.78 7.41 22.94
N ASN A 239 -23.54 8.50 23.68
CA ASN A 239 -23.46 8.49 25.15
C ASN A 239 -22.53 7.41 25.74
N GLY A 240 -21.42 7.10 25.06
CA GLY A 240 -20.47 6.06 25.50
C GLY A 240 -20.89 4.63 25.19
N THR A 241 -21.94 4.44 24.39
CA THR A 241 -22.37 3.14 23.86
C THR A 241 -21.99 3.04 22.39
N ILE A 242 -21.36 1.93 22.01
CA ILE A 242 -21.11 1.56 20.62
C ILE A 242 -22.26 0.68 20.18
N SER A 243 -23.00 1.09 19.16
CA SER A 243 -23.94 0.22 18.47
C SER A 243 -23.30 -0.26 17.18
N SER A 244 -23.23 -1.57 16.98
CA SER A 244 -22.55 -2.19 15.84
C SER A 244 -23.41 -3.29 15.23
N TRP A 245 -23.22 -3.52 13.94
CA TRP A 245 -23.73 -4.71 13.24
C TRP A 245 -22.59 -5.69 13.00
N ALA A 246 -22.83 -6.97 13.28
CA ALA A 246 -21.93 -8.05 12.91
C ALA A 246 -22.59 -8.97 11.89
N ARG A 247 -21.77 -9.52 11.00
CA ARG A 247 -22.15 -10.53 9.99
C ARG A 247 -21.41 -11.82 10.28
N VAL A 248 -22.13 -12.93 10.24
CA VAL A 248 -21.53 -14.26 10.32
C VAL A 248 -21.02 -14.70 8.95
N HIS A 249 -19.81 -15.23 8.91
CA HIS A 249 -19.16 -15.76 7.72
C HIS A 249 -18.46 -17.09 8.03
N SER A 250 -18.19 -17.90 7.01
CA SER A 250 -17.29 -19.04 7.15
C SER A 250 -15.84 -18.56 7.17
N THR A 251 -14.99 -19.27 7.92
CA THR A 251 -13.56 -18.94 8.03
C THR A 251 -12.76 -19.23 6.78
N GLY A 252 -13.28 -20.01 5.83
CA GLY A 252 -12.64 -20.21 4.53
C GLY A 252 -11.19 -20.68 4.60
N LEU A 253 -10.83 -21.42 5.65
CA LEU A 253 -9.44 -21.75 6.01
C LEU A 253 -8.67 -22.51 4.93
N ARG A 254 -9.37 -23.08 3.93
CA ARG A 254 -8.71 -23.80 2.84
C ARG A 254 -7.95 -22.83 1.92
N PHE A 255 -8.50 -21.64 1.65
CA PHE A 255 -7.96 -20.68 0.69
C PHE A 255 -7.90 -19.23 1.19
N ASP A 256 -8.19 -19.02 2.48
CA ASP A 256 -8.32 -17.70 3.10
C ASP A 256 -9.41 -16.82 2.45
N ALA A 257 -10.48 -17.47 1.98
CA ALA A 257 -11.54 -16.85 1.18
C ALA A 257 -12.72 -16.34 2.03
N TRP A 258 -12.49 -16.06 3.33
CA TRP A 258 -13.53 -15.76 4.31
C TRP A 258 -14.43 -14.58 3.89
N SER A 259 -13.87 -13.58 3.20
CA SER A 259 -14.58 -12.38 2.76
C SER A 259 -15.61 -12.64 1.66
N LEU A 260 -15.52 -13.80 0.97
CA LEU A 260 -16.53 -14.27 0.00
C LEU A 260 -17.65 -15.09 0.64
N LEU A 261 -17.49 -15.52 1.89
CA LEU A 261 -18.30 -16.58 2.51
C LEU A 261 -19.28 -16.06 3.58
N ALA A 262 -19.94 -14.93 3.30
CA ALA A 262 -21.04 -14.43 4.12
C ALA A 262 -22.16 -15.48 4.26
N GLN A 263 -22.78 -15.63 5.44
CA GLN A 263 -23.81 -16.65 5.70
C GLN A 263 -25.25 -16.12 5.79
N GLY A 264 -25.46 -14.82 5.55
CA GLY A 264 -26.80 -14.22 5.58
C GLY A 264 -27.42 -14.07 6.97
N MET A 265 -26.63 -14.26 8.04
CA MET A 265 -27.01 -14.05 9.43
C MET A 265 -26.25 -12.86 10.02
N TYR A 266 -26.99 -11.95 10.65
CA TYR A 266 -26.47 -10.72 11.20
C TYR A 266 -27.06 -10.46 12.59
N CYS A 267 -26.30 -9.78 13.45
CA CYS A 267 -26.80 -9.31 14.73
C CYS A 267 -26.37 -7.87 15.01
N ARG A 268 -27.27 -7.08 15.60
CA ARG A 268 -26.94 -5.78 16.16
C ARG A 268 -26.64 -5.93 17.63
N PHE A 269 -25.50 -5.42 18.06
CA PHE A 269 -25.05 -5.47 19.43
C PHE A 269 -24.69 -4.08 19.94
N GLU A 270 -24.81 -3.91 21.24
CA GLU A 270 -24.44 -2.69 21.96
C GLU A 270 -23.37 -3.01 22.99
N ILE A 271 -22.28 -2.25 22.94
CA ILE A 271 -21.18 -2.28 23.91
C ILE A 271 -21.26 -0.99 24.70
N MET A 272 -21.70 -1.08 25.95
CA MET A 272 -21.76 0.03 26.89
C MET A 272 -20.65 -0.10 27.93
N GLY A 273 -19.65 0.79 27.84
CA GLY A 273 -18.47 0.71 28.70
C GLY A 273 -17.68 -0.59 28.52
N ARG A 274 -16.86 -0.91 29.52
CA ARG A 274 -15.87 -2.00 29.43
C ARG A 274 -16.29 -3.29 30.12
N ASP A 275 -17.37 -3.25 30.90
CA ASP A 275 -17.92 -4.40 31.61
C ASP A 275 -18.88 -5.18 30.70
N SER A 276 -18.49 -6.40 30.35
CA SER A 276 -19.21 -7.27 29.43
C SER A 276 -20.61 -7.65 29.90
N SER A 277 -20.91 -7.52 31.19
CA SER A 277 -22.27 -7.73 31.72
C SER A 277 -23.28 -6.69 31.25
N ASN A 278 -22.81 -5.53 30.74
CA ASN A 278 -23.66 -4.49 30.16
C ASN A 278 -23.80 -4.60 28.64
N TRP A 279 -23.11 -5.55 28.00
CA TRP A 279 -23.18 -5.76 26.57
C TRP A 279 -24.38 -6.63 26.22
N ALA A 280 -25.03 -6.33 25.08
CA ALA A 280 -26.22 -7.05 24.70
C ALA A 280 -26.41 -7.11 23.19
N ILE A 281 -26.85 -8.26 22.70
CA ILE A 281 -27.49 -8.33 21.38
C ILE A 281 -28.89 -7.75 21.48
N ARG A 282 -29.18 -6.79 20.61
CA ARG A 282 -30.48 -6.12 20.52
C ARG A 282 -31.34 -6.73 19.45
N GLU A 283 -30.77 -6.98 18.28
CA GLU A 283 -31.54 -7.36 17.09
C GLU A 283 -30.81 -8.45 16.30
N TRP A 284 -31.59 -9.26 15.60
CA TRP A 284 -31.08 -10.21 14.61
C TRP A 284 -31.69 -9.89 13.26
N PHE A 285 -30.91 -10.03 12.20
CA PHE A 285 -31.40 -9.96 10.84
C PHE A 285 -31.00 -11.23 10.11
N TYR A 286 -31.98 -11.95 9.59
CA TYR A 286 -31.79 -13.21 8.90
C TYR A 286 -32.89 -13.37 7.84
N ASP A 287 -32.48 -13.73 6.62
CA ASP A 287 -33.39 -13.93 5.48
C ASP A 287 -34.36 -12.75 5.21
N GLY A 288 -33.88 -11.52 5.34
CA GLY A 288 -34.71 -10.32 5.11
C GLY A 288 -35.66 -9.95 6.27
N ILE A 289 -35.64 -10.69 7.38
CA ILE A 289 -36.50 -10.47 8.54
C ILE A 289 -35.68 -9.92 9.70
N LEU A 290 -36.14 -8.81 10.28
CA LEU A 290 -35.61 -8.26 11.53
C LEU A 290 -36.35 -8.84 12.74
N TYR A 291 -35.59 -9.35 13.70
CA TYR A 291 -36.08 -9.86 14.97
C TYR A 291 -35.56 -8.95 16.10
N ASN A 292 -36.47 -8.42 16.92
CA ASN A 292 -36.17 -7.37 17.90
C ASN A 292 -35.50 -7.86 19.20
N SER A 293 -35.14 -9.15 19.27
CA SER A 293 -34.37 -9.75 20.36
C SER A 293 -33.98 -11.19 20.03
N THR A 294 -32.94 -11.70 20.69
CA THR A 294 -32.57 -13.12 20.66
C THR A 294 -33.74 -14.03 21.05
N GLU A 295 -34.55 -13.64 22.05
CA GLU A 295 -35.73 -14.41 22.48
C GLU A 295 -36.79 -14.49 21.37
N SER A 296 -37.05 -13.37 20.66
CA SER A 296 -38.02 -13.34 19.57
C SER A 296 -37.57 -14.19 18.38
N PHE A 297 -36.27 -14.17 18.06
CA PHE A 297 -35.68 -14.98 17.01
C PHE A 297 -35.75 -16.47 17.37
N ARG A 298 -35.31 -16.84 18.57
CA ARG A 298 -35.38 -18.22 19.08
C ARG A 298 -36.81 -18.76 19.12
N LYS A 299 -37.80 -17.95 19.55
CA LYS A 299 -39.22 -18.33 19.52
C LYS A 299 -39.73 -18.56 18.09
N ALA A 300 -39.36 -17.71 17.14
CA ALA A 300 -39.74 -17.88 15.74
C ALA A 300 -39.12 -19.17 15.15
N TRP A 301 -37.85 -19.44 15.47
CA TRP A 301 -37.15 -20.65 15.06
C TRP A 301 -37.81 -21.92 15.64
N GLN A 302 -38.06 -21.95 16.96
CA GLN A 302 -38.73 -23.07 17.62
C GLN A 302 -40.15 -23.33 17.12
N ALA A 303 -40.84 -22.28 16.66
CA ALA A 303 -42.16 -22.39 16.05
C ALA A 303 -42.13 -22.88 14.59
N GLY A 304 -40.94 -23.05 13.99
CA GLY A 304 -40.76 -23.42 12.58
C GLY A 304 -41.05 -22.27 11.60
N ASN A 305 -41.03 -21.02 12.08
CA ASN A 305 -41.31 -19.83 11.28
C ASN A 305 -40.05 -19.18 10.68
N VAL A 306 -38.87 -19.73 10.96
CA VAL A 306 -37.60 -19.27 10.37
C VAL A 306 -37.23 -20.21 9.24
N ARG A 307 -37.05 -19.66 8.03
CA ARG A 307 -36.66 -20.42 6.85
C ARG A 307 -35.16 -20.63 6.85
N LYS A 308 -34.71 -21.88 6.72
CA LYS A 308 -33.28 -22.18 6.55
C LYS A 308 -32.80 -21.75 5.17
N ILE A 309 -31.79 -20.88 5.14
CA ILE A 309 -31.15 -20.45 3.90
C ILE A 309 -29.86 -21.25 3.66
N PRO A 310 -29.50 -21.58 2.41
CA PRO A 310 -28.28 -22.35 2.15
C PRO A 310 -27.01 -21.55 2.50
N PRO A 311 -25.97 -22.20 3.04
CA PRO A 311 -24.70 -21.56 3.36
C PRO A 311 -23.85 -21.30 2.11
N ASN A 312 -22.96 -20.32 2.20
CA ASN A 312 -21.85 -20.19 1.25
C ASN A 312 -20.67 -21.04 1.76
N VAL A 313 -20.25 -22.02 0.96
CA VAL A 313 -19.22 -22.99 1.35
C VAL A 313 -17.96 -22.77 0.53
N ASP A 314 -16.82 -22.82 1.21
CA ASP A 314 -15.50 -22.74 0.59
C ASP A 314 -15.28 -23.91 -0.38
N GLY A 315 -14.57 -23.68 -1.49
CA GLY A 315 -14.40 -24.71 -2.51
C GLY A 315 -13.44 -24.31 -3.62
N ASP A 316 -13.35 -25.13 -4.66
CA ASP A 316 -12.38 -24.88 -5.75
C ASP A 316 -12.67 -23.58 -6.53
N TRP A 317 -13.87 -22.99 -6.36
CA TRP A 317 -14.26 -21.72 -6.96
C TRP A 317 -13.60 -20.50 -6.30
N SER A 318 -13.23 -20.61 -5.03
CA SER A 318 -12.53 -19.59 -4.24
C SER A 318 -11.01 -19.80 -4.26
N ALA A 319 -10.48 -20.81 -4.95
CA ALA A 319 -9.05 -21.07 -5.01
C ALA A 319 -8.34 -20.13 -6.01
N ALA A 320 -7.35 -19.35 -5.54
CA ALA A 320 -6.40 -18.63 -6.41
C ALA A 320 -5.52 -19.58 -7.25
N GLU A 321 -5.41 -20.83 -6.81
CA GLU A 321 -4.66 -21.86 -7.53
C GLU A 321 -5.31 -22.19 -8.88
N PRO A 322 -4.49 -22.36 -9.92
CA PRO A 322 -5.01 -22.54 -11.27
C PRO A 322 -5.66 -23.91 -11.46
N SER A 323 -6.81 -23.94 -12.14
CA SER A 323 -7.53 -25.18 -12.43
C SER A 323 -6.73 -26.18 -13.28
N GLU A 324 -7.08 -27.47 -13.18
CA GLU A 324 -6.54 -28.56 -14.02
C GLU A 324 -6.86 -28.41 -15.52
N LYS A 325 -7.73 -27.47 -15.89
CA LYS A 325 -8.20 -27.24 -17.28
C LYS A 325 -7.33 -26.25 -18.06
N GLY A 326 -6.02 -26.26 -17.83
CA GLY A 326 -5.06 -25.40 -18.54
C GLY A 326 -4.99 -25.70 -20.04
N VAL A 327 -4.55 -24.71 -20.83
CA VAL A 327 -4.18 -24.92 -22.25
C VAL A 327 -2.70 -25.29 -22.37
N PRO A 328 -2.27 -26.09 -23.36
CA PRO A 328 -0.89 -26.58 -23.47
C PRO A 328 0.19 -25.49 -23.51
N GLU A 329 -0.13 -24.31 -24.07
CA GLU A 329 0.79 -23.17 -24.13
C GLU A 329 1.18 -22.64 -22.75
N ARG A 330 0.40 -22.94 -21.70
CA ARG A 330 0.71 -22.59 -20.31
C ARG A 330 1.99 -23.24 -19.80
N ASP A 331 2.34 -24.42 -20.29
CA ASP A 331 3.55 -25.15 -19.89
C ASP A 331 4.80 -24.62 -20.60
N MET A 332 4.66 -23.64 -21.50
CA MET A 332 5.78 -22.94 -22.13
C MET A 332 6.32 -21.84 -21.21
N VAL A 333 7.63 -21.65 -21.22
CA VAL A 333 8.28 -20.55 -20.47
C VAL A 333 7.81 -19.20 -21.02
N ALA A 334 7.25 -18.37 -20.15
CA ALA A 334 6.79 -17.03 -20.50
C ALA A 334 7.98 -16.08 -20.81
N PRO A 335 7.77 -15.01 -21.60
CA PRO A 335 8.76 -13.96 -21.75
C PRO A 335 9.09 -13.30 -20.41
N VAL A 336 10.38 -13.09 -20.16
CA VAL A 336 10.88 -12.46 -18.92
C VAL A 336 11.78 -11.28 -19.25
N MET A 337 11.71 -10.25 -18.41
CA MET A 337 12.61 -9.11 -18.49
C MET A 337 13.96 -9.47 -17.85
N ILE A 338 15.05 -9.00 -18.47
CA ILE A 338 16.42 -9.24 -18.01
C ILE A 338 17.22 -7.94 -17.94
N GLN A 339 18.19 -7.87 -17.04
CA GLN A 339 19.09 -6.73 -16.90
C GLN A 339 20.59 -7.11 -16.99
N PRO A 340 21.09 -7.55 -18.17
CA PRO A 340 22.45 -8.05 -18.31
C PRO A 340 23.57 -7.04 -18.00
N GLY A 341 23.27 -5.75 -18.07
CA GLY A 341 24.22 -4.67 -17.76
C GLY A 341 24.29 -4.33 -16.27
N GLY A 342 23.46 -4.97 -15.44
CA GLY A 342 23.20 -4.54 -14.07
C GLY A 342 22.36 -3.26 -13.99
N PRO A 343 22.03 -2.83 -12.77
CA PRO A 343 21.23 -1.63 -12.53
C PRO A 343 21.96 -0.36 -12.98
N ARG A 344 21.23 0.55 -13.63
CA ARG A 344 21.74 1.90 -13.97
C ARG A 344 21.35 2.96 -12.94
N TYR A 345 20.55 2.58 -11.95
CA TYR A 345 20.32 3.37 -10.74
C TYR A 345 21.39 3.07 -9.68
N ARG A 346 21.49 3.95 -8.68
CA ARG A 346 22.36 3.80 -7.51
C ARG A 346 21.54 4.00 -6.26
N ILE A 347 21.84 3.21 -5.22
CA ILE A 347 21.21 3.30 -3.91
C ILE A 347 22.33 3.45 -2.88
N ASP A 348 22.25 4.48 -2.06
CA ASP A 348 22.94 4.53 -0.77
C ASP A 348 22.01 3.85 0.24
N GLU A 349 22.30 2.61 0.61
CA GLU A 349 21.42 1.81 1.48
C GLU A 349 21.34 2.37 2.90
N LYS A 350 22.41 3.00 3.39
CA LYS A 350 22.47 3.57 4.74
C LYS A 350 21.55 4.77 4.85
N GLU A 351 21.63 5.67 3.86
CA GLU A 351 20.84 6.89 3.84
C GLU A 351 19.51 6.70 3.08
N ARG A 352 19.22 5.49 2.57
CA ARG A 352 18.03 5.19 1.74
C ARG A 352 17.84 6.18 0.58
N HIS A 353 18.94 6.57 -0.07
CA HIS A 353 18.93 7.59 -1.12
C HIS A 353 19.11 6.95 -2.50
N ILE A 354 18.18 7.23 -3.42
CA ILE A 354 18.13 6.63 -4.75
C ILE A 354 18.43 7.69 -5.80
N THR A 355 19.27 7.35 -6.78
CA THR A 355 19.49 8.18 -7.97
C THR A 355 19.37 7.38 -9.26
N TRP A 356 18.79 8.02 -10.29
CA TRP A 356 18.62 7.40 -11.60
C TRP A 356 18.44 8.45 -12.70
N LEU A 357 19.42 8.56 -13.60
CA LEU A 357 19.33 9.34 -14.85
C LEU A 357 18.72 10.75 -14.69
N GLY A 358 19.14 11.50 -13.68
CA GLY A 358 18.63 12.85 -13.37
C GLY A 358 17.76 12.89 -12.11
N TRP A 359 17.10 11.79 -11.77
CA TRP A 359 16.33 11.65 -10.54
C TRP A 359 17.20 11.46 -9.30
N SER A 360 16.79 12.07 -8.19
CA SER A 360 17.38 11.93 -6.86
C SER A 360 16.28 12.07 -5.81
N PHE A 361 16.21 11.16 -4.84
CA PHE A 361 15.25 11.24 -3.74
C PHE A 361 15.64 10.32 -2.57
N TYR A 362 15.16 10.66 -1.38
CA TYR A 362 15.24 9.83 -0.18
C TYR A 362 13.93 9.06 0.02
N VAL A 363 14.00 7.92 0.71
CA VAL A 363 12.81 7.17 1.12
C VAL A 363 12.82 6.87 2.62
N ASN A 364 11.63 6.78 3.20
CA ASN A 364 11.38 6.30 4.55
C ASN A 364 10.14 5.39 4.59
N SER A 365 9.93 4.71 5.71
CA SER A 365 8.84 3.76 5.93
C SER A 365 8.12 4.08 7.23
N LEU A 366 6.84 4.43 7.16
CA LEU A 366 6.01 4.67 8.34
C LEU A 366 4.99 3.55 8.52
N GLN A 367 4.64 3.24 9.77
CA GLN A 367 3.82 2.07 10.07
C GLN A 367 2.41 2.18 9.47
N ALA A 368 1.81 3.35 9.58
CA ALA A 368 0.45 3.63 9.10
C ALA A 368 0.37 3.67 7.56
N ILE A 369 1.32 4.35 6.91
CA ILE A 369 1.20 4.78 5.50
C ILE A 369 2.25 4.19 4.54
N GLY A 370 3.18 3.38 5.03
CA GLY A 370 4.19 2.75 4.19
C GLY A 370 5.22 3.75 3.67
N LEU A 371 5.50 3.69 2.37
CA LEU A 371 6.64 4.38 1.75
C LEU A 371 6.37 5.89 1.51
N GLY A 372 7.23 6.74 2.07
CA GLY A 372 7.32 8.17 1.76
C GLY A 372 8.57 8.51 0.94
N LEU A 373 8.45 9.48 0.03
CA LEU A 373 9.53 10.02 -0.80
C LEU A 373 9.81 11.47 -0.42
N TRP A 374 11.09 11.82 -0.29
CA TRP A 374 11.53 13.13 0.19
C TRP A 374 12.61 13.74 -0.71
N ASP A 375 12.59 15.08 -0.81
CA ASP A 375 13.53 15.88 -1.61
C ASP A 375 13.64 15.38 -3.05
N VAL A 376 12.49 15.14 -3.70
CA VAL A 376 12.42 14.60 -5.05
C VAL A 376 12.92 15.64 -6.04
N LYS A 377 14.03 15.33 -6.68
CA LYS A 377 14.73 16.20 -7.62
C LYS A 377 14.83 15.56 -9.00
N PHE A 378 14.77 16.40 -10.03
CA PHE A 378 15.17 16.05 -11.39
C PHE A 378 16.20 17.08 -11.87
N ASP A 379 17.36 16.61 -12.33
CA ASP A 379 18.47 17.43 -12.79
C ASP A 379 18.98 18.44 -11.74
N GLY A 380 18.93 18.01 -10.47
CA GLY A 380 19.39 18.79 -9.32
C GLY A 380 18.38 19.81 -8.81
N GLU A 381 17.26 20.02 -9.50
CA GLU A 381 16.19 20.92 -9.06
C GLU A 381 15.07 20.15 -8.37
N ARG A 382 14.64 20.65 -7.20
CA ARG A 382 13.54 20.08 -6.43
C ARG A 382 12.22 20.29 -7.18
N ILE A 383 11.39 19.25 -7.16
CA ILE A 383 10.03 19.24 -7.70
C ILE A 383 9.04 19.04 -6.55
N LEU A 384 9.35 18.10 -5.65
CA LEU A 384 8.56 17.83 -4.46
C LEU A 384 9.46 17.82 -3.23
N TYR A 385 9.00 18.43 -2.15
CA TYR A 385 9.58 18.24 -0.83
C TYR A 385 9.19 16.87 -0.27
N GLU A 386 7.90 16.53 -0.37
CA GLU A 386 7.31 15.30 0.17
C GLU A 386 6.31 14.70 -0.84
N LEU A 387 6.31 13.38 -0.94
CA LEU A 387 5.28 12.62 -1.63
C LEU A 387 5.00 11.31 -0.88
N GLY A 388 3.75 11.07 -0.51
CA GLY A 388 3.39 9.85 0.21
C GLY A 388 1.90 9.63 0.39
N LEU A 389 1.54 8.37 0.64
CA LEU A 389 0.19 7.94 1.01
C LEU A 389 -0.27 8.66 2.29
N GLN A 390 -1.55 8.99 2.38
CA GLN A 390 -2.15 9.63 3.55
C GLN A 390 -3.21 8.74 4.21
N GLU A 391 -4.04 8.08 3.40
CA GLU A 391 -5.09 7.15 3.83
C GLU A 391 -5.59 6.32 2.62
N ALA A 392 -6.17 5.14 2.88
CA ALA A 392 -6.93 4.37 1.91
C ALA A 392 -8.31 4.02 2.46
N MET A 393 -9.34 4.28 1.66
CA MET A 393 -10.73 4.00 1.99
C MET A 393 -11.31 2.93 1.06
N ALA A 394 -12.09 2.02 1.63
CA ALA A 394 -13.05 1.19 0.92
C ALA A 394 -14.46 1.45 1.50
N HIS A 395 -15.33 2.15 0.76
CA HIS A 395 -16.68 2.49 1.21
C HIS A 395 -17.74 1.71 0.42
N TYR A 396 -18.45 0.82 1.10
CA TYR A 396 -19.44 -0.10 0.55
C TYR A 396 -20.86 0.49 0.55
N ALA A 397 -21.68 -0.08 -0.32
CA ALA A 397 -23.12 0.04 -0.31
C ALA A 397 -23.77 -1.35 -0.51
N GLY A 398 -24.85 -1.61 0.22
CA GLY A 398 -25.55 -2.89 0.18
C GLY A 398 -26.96 -2.80 0.75
N ASN A 399 -27.70 -3.90 0.64
CA ASN A 399 -29.04 -4.07 1.21
C ASN A 399 -29.04 -4.91 2.50
N ASP A 400 -27.87 -5.31 3.00
CA ASP A 400 -27.71 -5.95 4.29
C ASP A 400 -27.15 -4.99 5.36
N PRO A 401 -27.39 -5.26 6.66
CA PRO A 401 -27.02 -4.34 7.73
C PRO A 401 -25.52 -4.08 7.89
N LEU A 402 -24.66 -4.97 7.39
CA LEU A 402 -23.22 -4.75 7.44
C LEU A 402 -22.81 -3.83 6.30
N ALA A 403 -23.07 -4.22 5.04
CA ALA A 403 -22.59 -3.51 3.86
C ALA A 403 -23.21 -2.10 3.68
N VAL A 404 -24.40 -1.85 4.22
CA VAL A 404 -25.06 -0.53 4.13
C VAL A 404 -24.25 0.55 4.86
N GLY A 405 -23.51 1.32 4.06
CA GLY A 405 -22.70 2.43 4.55
C GLY A 405 -21.42 1.99 5.28
N MET A 406 -20.94 0.77 5.03
CA MET A 406 -19.67 0.30 5.58
C MET A 406 -18.50 1.03 4.97
N TYR A 407 -17.54 1.41 5.80
CA TYR A 407 -16.32 2.03 5.33
C TYR A 407 -15.13 1.54 6.16
N TRP A 408 -14.01 1.35 5.50
CA TRP A 408 -12.71 1.09 6.11
C TRP A 408 -11.79 2.29 5.88
N LEU A 409 -10.92 2.56 6.85
CA LEU A 409 -9.78 3.47 6.71
C LEU A 409 -8.53 2.66 7.05
N ASP A 410 -7.82 2.22 6.03
CA ASP A 410 -6.86 1.11 6.12
C ASP A 410 -5.58 1.49 6.88
N THR A 411 -5.27 2.79 7.05
CA THR A 411 -4.12 3.18 7.88
C THR A 411 -4.31 2.86 9.36
N LEU A 412 -5.56 2.67 9.82
CA LEU A 412 -5.87 2.11 11.15
C LEU A 412 -5.17 0.75 11.37
N PHE A 413 -5.10 -0.07 10.32
CA PHE A 413 -4.52 -1.41 10.36
C PHE A 413 -3.01 -1.41 10.07
N GLY A 414 -2.46 -0.27 9.65
CA GLY A 414 -1.06 -0.12 9.29
C GLY A 414 -0.76 -0.64 7.89
N MET A 415 -1.04 0.14 6.85
CA MET A 415 -0.72 -0.24 5.48
C MET A 415 0.80 -0.46 5.27
N GLY A 416 1.63 0.34 5.95
CA GLY A 416 3.07 0.13 5.97
C GLY A 416 3.46 -1.17 6.67
N PHE A 417 2.91 -1.42 7.86
CA PHE A 417 3.17 -2.65 8.62
C PHE A 417 2.81 -3.93 7.85
N ASN A 418 1.71 -3.87 7.09
CA ASN A 418 1.21 -4.94 6.23
C ASN A 418 1.89 -4.99 4.85
N SER A 419 3.05 -4.31 4.70
CA SER A 419 3.91 -4.47 3.54
C SER A 419 4.78 -5.72 3.69
N TYR A 420 4.22 -6.86 3.31
CA TYR A 420 4.87 -8.17 3.41
C TYR A 420 6.03 -8.34 2.41
N GLU A 421 6.75 -9.46 2.54
CA GLU A 421 7.83 -9.82 1.62
C GLU A 421 7.31 -9.95 0.19
N LEU A 422 7.92 -9.24 -0.75
CA LEU A 422 7.56 -9.32 -2.17
C LEU A 422 8.13 -10.61 -2.79
N VAL A 423 7.37 -11.25 -3.68
CA VAL A 423 7.76 -12.47 -4.39
C VAL A 423 8.62 -12.11 -5.61
N PRO A 424 9.94 -12.39 -5.59
CA PRO A 424 10.82 -12.02 -6.71
C PRO A 424 10.46 -12.77 -7.99
N GLY A 425 10.46 -12.07 -9.13
CA GLY A 425 10.03 -12.62 -10.42
C GLY A 425 8.53 -12.44 -10.71
N TYR A 426 7.72 -12.12 -9.70
CA TYR A 426 6.28 -11.96 -9.81
C TYR A 426 5.87 -10.52 -9.48
N ASP A 427 5.97 -10.10 -8.22
CA ASP A 427 5.62 -8.73 -7.79
C ASP A 427 6.56 -7.68 -8.40
N CYS A 428 7.83 -8.06 -8.52
CA CYS A 428 8.88 -7.29 -9.17
C CYS A 428 9.76 -8.21 -10.01
N PRO A 429 10.47 -7.70 -11.03
CA PRO A 429 11.40 -8.52 -11.81
C PRO A 429 12.44 -9.21 -10.92
N ALA A 430 12.86 -10.42 -11.26
CA ALA A 430 13.83 -11.18 -10.47
C ALA A 430 15.19 -10.49 -10.29
N TYR A 431 15.55 -9.54 -11.16
CA TYR A 431 16.76 -8.74 -11.04
C TYR A 431 16.63 -7.47 -10.18
N ALA A 432 15.43 -7.18 -9.65
CA ALA A 432 15.18 -6.00 -8.83
C ALA A 432 16.10 -5.96 -7.59
N THR A 433 16.38 -4.75 -7.10
CA THR A 433 17.00 -4.59 -5.78
C THR A 433 15.89 -4.56 -4.74
N PHE A 434 15.90 -5.54 -3.85
CA PHE A 434 14.96 -5.64 -2.74
C PHE A 434 15.57 -5.05 -1.47
N LEU A 435 14.79 -4.27 -0.75
CA LEU A 435 15.17 -3.57 0.48
C LEU A 435 14.17 -3.94 1.58
N PRO A 436 14.62 -4.06 2.85
CA PRO A 436 13.72 -4.31 3.97
C PRO A 436 13.03 -3.04 4.43
N MET A 437 11.87 -3.18 5.07
CA MET A 437 11.24 -2.15 5.90
C MET A 437 11.23 -2.62 7.36
N SER A 438 11.49 -1.71 8.29
CA SER A 438 11.56 -2.01 9.72
C SER A 438 10.50 -1.19 10.45
N PHE A 439 9.81 -1.81 11.40
CA PHE A 439 8.76 -1.19 12.21
C PHE A 439 9.00 -1.49 13.69
N HIS A 440 8.64 -0.56 14.58
CA HIS A 440 8.74 -0.79 16.02
C HIS A 440 7.36 -0.73 16.68
N GLN A 441 6.83 -1.91 16.97
CA GLN A 441 5.48 -2.10 17.49
C GLN A 441 5.51 -3.05 18.68
N GLY A 442 4.72 -2.76 19.72
CA GLY A 442 4.57 -3.66 20.86
C GLY A 442 5.90 -3.96 21.56
N GLU A 443 6.78 -2.97 21.67
CA GLU A 443 8.11 -3.08 22.30
C GLU A 443 9.07 -4.03 21.55
N GLN A 444 8.84 -4.28 20.26
CA GLN A 444 9.71 -5.10 19.40
C GLN A 444 10.02 -4.43 18.07
N THR A 445 11.21 -4.71 17.53
CA THR A 445 11.58 -4.37 16.15
C THR A 445 11.18 -5.51 15.22
N ILE A 446 10.32 -5.22 14.24
CA ILE A 446 9.84 -6.16 13.23
C ILE A 446 10.44 -5.75 11.88
N VAL A 447 11.26 -6.62 11.30
CA VAL A 447 11.89 -6.38 9.99
C VAL A 447 11.20 -7.22 8.92
N ARG A 448 10.52 -6.56 7.98
CA ARG A 448 9.96 -7.19 6.78
C ARG A 448 11.04 -7.21 5.71
N LYS A 449 11.53 -8.41 5.38
CA LYS A 449 12.55 -8.58 4.32
C LYS A 449 11.92 -8.36 2.96
N ASN A 450 12.68 -7.78 2.04
CA ASN A 450 12.28 -7.62 0.63
C ASN A 450 10.90 -6.98 0.41
N SER A 451 10.44 -6.10 1.32
CA SER A 451 9.11 -5.46 1.25
C SER A 451 9.07 -4.23 0.34
N LEU A 452 10.24 -3.73 -0.07
CA LEU A 452 10.41 -2.67 -1.05
C LEU A 452 11.28 -3.17 -2.20
N CYS A 453 10.88 -2.94 -3.44
CA CYS A 453 11.70 -3.25 -4.61
C CYS A 453 11.97 -2.00 -5.46
N VAL A 454 13.19 -1.92 -6.00
CA VAL A 454 13.64 -0.86 -6.91
C VAL A 454 14.14 -1.52 -8.19
N PHE A 455 13.61 -1.12 -9.35
CA PHE A 455 14.02 -1.70 -10.63
C PHE A 455 13.79 -0.77 -11.82
N GLU A 456 14.61 -0.92 -12.85
CA GLU A 456 14.31 -0.35 -14.17
C GLU A 456 13.45 -1.30 -14.98
N TRP A 457 12.52 -0.74 -15.74
CA TRP A 457 11.70 -1.47 -16.69
C TRP A 457 11.78 -0.83 -18.08
N THR A 458 11.78 -1.66 -19.13
CA THR A 458 11.68 -1.18 -20.52
C THR A 458 10.24 -1.34 -20.97
N ALA A 459 9.57 -0.22 -21.28
CA ALA A 459 8.19 -0.24 -21.74
C ALA A 459 8.08 -0.98 -23.09
N SER A 460 6.86 -1.46 -23.38
CA SER A 460 6.52 -2.04 -24.69
C SER A 460 6.57 -1.04 -25.83
N ASP A 461 6.40 0.24 -25.52
CA ASP A 461 6.38 1.37 -26.44
C ASP A 461 7.67 2.22 -26.37
N PRO A 462 8.07 2.87 -27.47
CA PRO A 462 9.16 3.84 -27.44
C PRO A 462 8.70 5.17 -26.85
N ILE A 463 9.58 5.85 -26.11
CA ILE A 463 9.27 7.16 -25.50
C ILE A 463 8.98 8.21 -26.58
N GLN A 464 9.68 8.11 -27.71
CA GLN A 464 9.37 8.87 -28.92
C GLN A 464 9.92 8.17 -30.15
N ARG A 465 9.26 8.40 -31.29
CA ARG A 465 9.71 7.95 -32.61
C ARG A 465 9.19 8.86 -33.72
N HIS A 466 9.95 8.98 -34.80
CA HIS A 466 9.52 9.67 -36.01
C HIS A 466 10.06 8.98 -37.27
N THR A 467 9.25 8.92 -38.32
CA THR A 467 9.66 8.46 -39.65
C THR A 467 9.44 9.57 -40.65
N SER A 468 10.54 10.05 -41.24
CA SER A 468 10.55 11.02 -42.33
C SER A 468 10.77 10.31 -43.68
N GLN A 469 10.79 11.07 -44.78
CA GLN A 469 11.09 10.56 -46.12
C GLN A 469 12.52 10.02 -46.26
N THR A 470 13.43 10.40 -45.38
CA THR A 470 14.86 10.07 -45.50
C THR A 470 15.41 9.31 -44.30
N HIS A 471 14.75 9.36 -43.15
CA HIS A 471 15.28 8.77 -41.91
C HIS A 471 14.18 8.34 -40.94
N VAL A 472 14.50 7.37 -40.07
CA VAL A 472 13.73 6.99 -38.88
C VAL A 472 14.53 7.34 -37.63
N THR A 473 13.89 7.92 -36.61
CA THR A 473 14.45 8.07 -35.26
C THR A 473 13.55 7.38 -34.25
N VAL A 474 14.14 6.68 -33.28
CA VAL A 474 13.40 5.96 -32.22
C VAL A 474 14.23 5.92 -30.95
N SER A 475 13.57 6.12 -29.80
CA SER A 475 14.17 6.06 -28.48
C SER A 475 13.41 5.08 -27.59
N ARG A 476 14.12 4.26 -26.81
CA ARG A 476 13.53 3.35 -25.83
C ARG A 476 12.88 4.12 -24.69
N ASN A 477 11.75 3.63 -24.22
CA ASN A 477 11.14 4.08 -22.97
C ASN A 477 11.63 3.17 -21.84
N ASN A 478 12.50 3.69 -20.99
CA ASN A 478 12.88 3.01 -19.76
C ASN A 478 12.45 3.89 -18.59
N TYR A 479 11.91 3.30 -17.54
CA TYR A 479 11.52 4.02 -16.33
C TYR A 479 11.99 3.26 -15.08
N LEU A 480 12.22 3.99 -14.00
CA LEU A 480 12.50 3.42 -12.68
C LEU A 480 11.17 3.22 -11.94
N ILE A 481 11.02 2.10 -11.26
CA ILE A 481 9.90 1.84 -10.35
C ILE A 481 10.45 1.60 -8.95
N VAL A 482 9.81 2.23 -7.96
CA VAL A 482 9.93 1.92 -6.54
C VAL A 482 8.57 1.43 -6.06
N ARG A 483 8.49 0.19 -5.56
CA ARG A 483 7.22 -0.49 -5.28
C ARG A 483 7.23 -1.23 -3.94
N HIS A 484 6.07 -1.21 -3.29
CA HIS A 484 5.69 -2.10 -2.19
C HIS A 484 4.24 -2.55 -2.38
N VAL A 485 3.85 -3.61 -1.68
CA VAL A 485 2.49 -4.17 -1.70
C VAL A 485 1.99 -4.24 -0.26
N ALA A 486 0.89 -3.54 0.03
CA ALA A 486 0.23 -3.57 1.33
C ALA A 486 -0.97 -4.51 1.28
N THR A 487 -0.93 -5.62 2.02
CA THR A 487 -2.04 -6.60 2.08
C THR A 487 -2.84 -6.39 3.37
N VAL A 488 -3.96 -5.68 3.26
CA VAL A 488 -4.80 -5.33 4.41
C VAL A 488 -6.07 -6.17 4.37
N GLY A 489 -6.16 -7.13 5.29
CA GLY A 489 -7.24 -8.10 5.32
C GLY A 489 -7.35 -8.84 3.99
N ASN A 490 -8.43 -8.61 3.26
CA ASN A 490 -8.72 -9.30 2.01
C ASN A 490 -8.13 -8.64 0.74
N TYR A 491 -7.62 -7.40 0.82
CA TYR A 491 -7.12 -6.66 -0.35
C TYR A 491 -5.59 -6.57 -0.39
N ASP A 492 -5.04 -6.65 -1.60
CA ASP A 492 -3.64 -6.37 -1.90
C ASP A 492 -3.51 -5.07 -2.69
N TYR A 493 -2.91 -4.04 -2.09
CA TYR A 493 -2.65 -2.76 -2.74
C TYR A 493 -1.19 -2.67 -3.20
N THR A 494 -0.97 -2.80 -4.50
CA THR A 494 0.34 -2.52 -5.10
C THR A 494 0.51 -1.04 -5.37
N ILE A 495 1.40 -0.40 -4.61
CA ILE A 495 1.68 1.03 -4.69
C ILE A 495 3.05 1.23 -5.35
N SER A 496 3.07 1.92 -6.49
CA SER A 496 4.25 2.14 -7.31
C SER A 496 4.49 3.64 -7.54
N TYR A 497 5.73 4.07 -7.28
CA TYR A 497 6.26 5.38 -7.70
C TYR A 497 7.14 5.16 -8.93
N ILE A 498 6.76 5.77 -10.06
CA ILE A 498 7.37 5.52 -11.37
C ILE A 498 8.02 6.81 -11.87
N PHE A 499 9.27 6.72 -12.33
CA PHE A 499 10.06 7.86 -12.78
C PHE A 499 10.50 7.68 -14.24
N TYR A 500 10.20 8.65 -15.09
CA TYR A 500 10.44 8.61 -16.52
C TYR A 500 11.65 9.47 -16.93
N LEU A 501 12.21 9.19 -18.12
CA LEU A 501 13.43 9.86 -18.61
C LEU A 501 13.24 11.34 -18.94
N ASP A 502 12.00 11.78 -19.12
CA ASP A 502 11.64 13.15 -19.48
C ASP A 502 11.37 14.05 -18.26
N GLY A 503 11.52 13.52 -17.03
CA GLY A 503 11.19 14.23 -15.80
C GLY A 503 9.74 14.02 -15.36
N THR A 504 8.95 13.19 -16.06
CA THR A 504 7.62 12.79 -15.59
C THR A 504 7.73 11.80 -14.43
N MET A 505 6.85 11.93 -13.45
CA MET A 505 6.65 10.92 -12.41
C MET A 505 5.18 10.53 -12.29
N GLU A 506 4.93 9.30 -11.87
CA GLU A 506 3.59 8.73 -11.73
C GLU A 506 3.44 8.00 -10.40
N VAL A 507 2.34 8.27 -9.71
CA VAL A 507 1.93 7.51 -8.52
C VAL A 507 0.78 6.61 -8.93
N LYS A 508 0.97 5.30 -8.79
CA LYS A 508 0.01 4.30 -9.26
C LYS A 508 -0.33 3.31 -8.16
N VAL A 509 -1.63 3.08 -7.99
CA VAL A 509 -2.19 2.05 -7.13
C VAL A 509 -2.90 1.02 -8.00
N GLN A 510 -2.69 -0.25 -7.69
CA GLN A 510 -3.44 -1.36 -8.27
C GLN A 510 -3.95 -2.25 -7.16
N ALA A 511 -5.24 -2.58 -7.17
CA ALA A 511 -5.84 -3.48 -6.20
C ALA A 511 -5.97 -4.90 -6.77
N SER A 512 -5.72 -5.89 -5.91
CA SER A 512 -5.94 -7.33 -6.11
C SER A 512 -6.55 -7.92 -4.84
N GLY A 513 -6.48 -9.23 -4.68
CA GLY A 513 -6.98 -9.93 -3.50
C GLY A 513 -8.48 -10.25 -3.61
N TYR A 514 -9.02 -10.84 -2.55
CA TYR A 514 -10.42 -11.21 -2.47
C TYR A 514 -11.29 -9.97 -2.30
N ILE A 515 -12.43 -9.92 -2.97
CA ILE A 515 -13.44 -8.88 -2.68
C ILE A 515 -14.14 -9.18 -1.35
N PHE A 516 -14.77 -8.17 -0.76
CA PHE A 516 -15.67 -8.36 0.38
C PHE A 516 -17.11 -8.58 -0.11
N GLY A 517 -17.45 -9.84 -0.37
CA GLY A 517 -18.77 -10.23 -0.88
C GLY A 517 -19.89 -10.09 0.16
N ALA A 518 -21.13 -10.07 -0.30
CA ALA A 518 -22.34 -10.06 0.53
C ALA A 518 -23.17 -11.34 0.32
N TYR A 519 -24.09 -11.65 1.23
CA TYR A 519 -25.00 -12.78 1.05
C TYR A 519 -26.13 -12.40 0.08
N ASN A 520 -26.40 -13.26 -0.90
CA ASN A 520 -27.50 -13.06 -1.86
C ASN A 520 -28.69 -13.97 -1.54
N SER A 521 -29.74 -13.42 -0.92
CA SER A 521 -31.01 -14.13 -0.74
C SER A 521 -31.94 -13.93 -1.96
N LEU A 522 -31.80 -14.79 -2.96
CA LEU A 522 -32.63 -14.76 -4.18
C LEU A 522 -34.15 -14.84 -3.91
N GLU A 523 -34.58 -15.39 -2.78
CA GLU A 523 -35.99 -15.62 -2.48
C GLU A 523 -36.68 -14.44 -1.78
N ALA A 524 -35.97 -13.70 -0.92
CA ALA A 524 -36.44 -12.43 -0.37
C ALA A 524 -36.66 -11.38 -1.48
N MET A 525 -35.87 -11.43 -2.55
CA MET A 525 -36.06 -10.58 -3.73
C MET A 525 -37.13 -11.12 -4.71
N ARG A 526 -37.48 -12.41 -4.65
CA ARG A 526 -38.52 -13.03 -5.51
C ARG A 526 -39.95 -12.75 -5.07
N THR A 527 -40.22 -12.50 -3.79
CA THR A 527 -41.58 -12.21 -3.32
C THR A 527 -42.13 -10.88 -3.87
N ASP A 528 -41.26 -9.96 -4.32
CA ASP A 528 -41.62 -8.71 -4.99
C ASP A 528 -41.51 -8.77 -6.53
N MET A 529 -41.19 -9.94 -7.12
CA MET A 529 -40.92 -10.12 -8.56
C MET A 529 -42.11 -10.00 -9.53
N LYS A 530 -43.22 -9.38 -9.10
CA LYS A 530 -44.38 -9.11 -9.96
C LYS A 530 -44.33 -7.73 -10.63
N SER A 531 -43.32 -6.90 -10.37
CA SER A 531 -43.18 -5.56 -10.95
C SER A 531 -41.86 -5.40 -11.71
N LYS A 532 -41.82 -4.65 -12.83
CA LYS A 532 -40.55 -4.36 -13.54
C LYS A 532 -39.47 -3.69 -12.66
N ARG A 533 -39.86 -3.12 -11.51
CA ARG A 533 -38.96 -2.52 -10.52
C ARG A 533 -38.12 -3.59 -9.79
N SER A 534 -38.62 -4.83 -9.69
CA SER A 534 -37.94 -5.92 -9.00
C SER A 534 -36.77 -6.54 -9.78
N GLU A 535 -36.82 -6.52 -11.12
CA GLU A 535 -35.71 -7.00 -11.96
C GLU A 535 -34.47 -6.09 -11.82
N GLN A 536 -34.67 -4.78 -11.62
CA GLN A 536 -33.59 -3.84 -11.35
C GLN A 536 -33.10 -3.90 -9.90
N ALA A 537 -34.00 -4.11 -8.94
CA ALA A 537 -33.65 -4.22 -7.52
C ALA A 537 -32.66 -5.38 -7.24
N GLN A 538 -32.69 -6.46 -8.05
CA GLN A 538 -31.75 -7.58 -7.94
C GLN A 538 -30.29 -7.17 -8.14
N TYR A 539 -30.02 -6.09 -8.88
CA TYR A 539 -28.67 -5.64 -9.23
C TYR A 539 -28.32 -4.29 -8.63
N GLU A 540 -29.11 -3.79 -7.67
CA GLU A 540 -28.96 -2.44 -7.13
C GLU A 540 -27.60 -2.22 -6.46
N TYR A 541 -27.04 -3.26 -5.82
CA TYR A 541 -25.81 -3.18 -5.04
C TYR A 541 -24.71 -4.16 -5.47
N GLY A 542 -24.86 -4.81 -6.63
CA GLY A 542 -23.88 -5.75 -7.15
C GLY A 542 -24.49 -6.88 -7.98
N TYR A 543 -23.65 -7.85 -8.34
CA TYR A 543 -24.02 -9.01 -9.15
C TYR A 543 -23.95 -10.29 -8.32
N GLN A 544 -24.77 -11.26 -8.68
CA GLN A 544 -24.58 -12.63 -8.20
C GLN A 544 -23.36 -13.25 -8.88
N ILE A 545 -22.38 -13.68 -8.08
CA ILE A 545 -21.10 -14.21 -8.57
C ILE A 545 -20.86 -15.67 -8.17
N HIS A 546 -21.68 -16.20 -7.26
CA HIS A 546 -21.78 -17.61 -6.92
C HIS A 546 -23.22 -17.92 -6.47
N ASP A 547 -23.51 -19.17 -6.09
CA ASP A 547 -24.86 -19.64 -5.75
C ASP A 547 -25.63 -18.71 -4.78
N PHE A 548 -24.96 -18.24 -3.71
CA PHE A 548 -25.54 -17.29 -2.73
C PHE A 548 -24.60 -16.14 -2.37
N VAL A 549 -23.65 -15.80 -3.26
CA VAL A 549 -22.71 -14.68 -3.08
C VAL A 549 -23.07 -13.54 -4.02
N ALA A 550 -23.26 -12.35 -3.47
CA ALA A 550 -23.32 -11.08 -4.19
C ALA A 550 -21.97 -10.37 -4.11
N SER A 551 -21.61 -9.65 -5.17
CA SER A 551 -20.29 -9.02 -5.28
C SER A 551 -20.08 -7.80 -4.38
N SER A 552 -21.13 -7.10 -3.97
CA SER A 552 -21.08 -5.89 -3.12
C SER A 552 -20.28 -4.73 -3.72
N MET A 553 -20.98 -3.69 -4.18
CA MET A 553 -20.32 -2.50 -4.73
C MET A 553 -19.65 -1.63 -3.66
N HIS A 554 -18.53 -1.01 -4.02
CA HIS A 554 -17.80 -0.10 -3.14
C HIS A 554 -16.90 0.86 -3.92
N ASP A 555 -16.60 2.00 -3.29
CA ASP A 555 -15.60 2.93 -3.77
C ASP A 555 -14.27 2.69 -3.06
N HIS A 556 -13.21 2.52 -3.84
CA HIS A 556 -11.85 2.71 -3.35
C HIS A 556 -11.47 4.19 -3.53
N VAL A 557 -11.01 4.84 -2.46
CA VAL A 557 -10.44 6.20 -2.51
C VAL A 557 -9.18 6.25 -1.67
N ILE A 558 -8.04 6.42 -2.33
CA ILE A 558 -6.70 6.38 -1.74
C ILE A 558 -6.05 7.76 -1.91
N SER A 559 -5.81 8.44 -0.79
CA SER A 559 -5.32 9.82 -0.77
C SER A 559 -3.81 9.87 -0.65
N PHE A 560 -3.18 10.73 -1.43
CA PHE A 560 -1.75 11.02 -1.38
C PHE A 560 -1.52 12.51 -1.20
N LYS A 561 -0.44 12.86 -0.49
CA LYS A 561 0.08 14.21 -0.36
C LYS A 561 1.21 14.40 -1.37
N ALA A 562 1.13 15.45 -2.19
CA ALA A 562 2.20 15.94 -3.05
C ALA A 562 2.54 17.38 -2.65
N ASP A 563 3.61 17.55 -1.90
CA ASP A 563 4.10 18.87 -1.47
C ASP A 563 5.10 19.40 -2.51
N PHE A 564 4.64 20.33 -3.35
CA PHE A 564 5.39 20.79 -4.53
C PHE A 564 6.25 22.00 -4.22
N ASP A 565 7.53 21.91 -4.60
CA ASP A 565 8.51 22.99 -4.53
C ASP A 565 9.13 23.24 -5.92
N ILE A 566 8.31 23.63 -6.89
CA ILE A 566 8.76 23.84 -8.27
C ILE A 566 9.78 24.98 -8.33
N VAL A 567 11.06 24.63 -8.41
CA VAL A 567 12.17 25.60 -8.39
C VAL A 567 12.07 26.52 -7.15
N GLY A 568 11.73 25.94 -6.00
CA GLY A 568 11.48 26.64 -4.75
C GLY A 568 10.00 26.63 -4.35
N THR A 569 9.73 27.09 -3.12
CA THR A 569 8.43 26.94 -2.47
C THR A 569 7.34 27.86 -3.02
N GLN A 570 7.67 29.00 -3.66
CA GLN A 570 6.67 29.99 -4.08
C GLN A 570 6.00 29.62 -5.42
N ASN A 571 4.83 28.99 -5.38
CA ASN A 571 4.15 28.41 -6.54
C ASN A 571 2.71 28.91 -6.69
N THR A 572 2.10 28.67 -7.86
CA THR A 572 0.70 29.01 -8.14
C THR A 572 0.09 27.93 -9.01
N LEU A 573 -1.07 27.40 -8.59
CA LEU A 573 -1.81 26.46 -9.43
C LEU A 573 -2.68 27.23 -10.43
N TYR A 574 -2.53 26.89 -11.71
CA TYR A 574 -3.36 27.41 -12.79
C TYR A 574 -4.26 26.33 -13.35
N ARG A 575 -5.53 26.68 -13.57
CA ARG A 575 -6.44 25.95 -14.46
C ARG A 575 -6.29 26.51 -15.87
N VAL A 576 -5.64 25.74 -16.74
CA VAL A 576 -5.46 26.09 -18.16
C VAL A 576 -6.55 25.43 -18.98
N ASN A 577 -7.57 26.20 -19.36
CA ASN A 577 -8.77 25.70 -20.02
C ASN A 577 -8.60 25.66 -21.55
N VAL A 578 -9.12 24.60 -22.18
CA VAL A 578 -9.25 24.44 -23.63
C VAL A 578 -10.75 24.51 -23.98
N ALA A 579 -11.18 25.61 -24.58
CA ALA A 579 -12.60 25.84 -24.84
C ALA A 579 -12.90 26.16 -26.32
N PRO A 580 -14.06 25.74 -26.85
CA PRO A 580 -14.50 26.16 -28.17
C PRO A 580 -14.66 27.68 -28.22
N PHE A 581 -14.33 28.27 -29.36
CA PHE A 581 -14.36 29.71 -29.56
C PHE A 581 -14.75 30.06 -30.99
N HIS A 582 -15.51 31.13 -31.16
CA HIS A 582 -15.84 31.67 -32.48
C HIS A 582 -15.10 32.99 -32.69
N LYS A 583 -14.29 33.07 -33.75
CA LYS A 583 -13.46 34.25 -34.01
C LYS A 583 -13.37 34.57 -35.50
N THR A 584 -13.33 35.85 -35.83
CA THR A 584 -12.82 36.36 -37.11
C THR A 584 -11.32 36.66 -36.98
N TYR A 585 -10.57 36.53 -38.08
CA TYR A 585 -9.13 36.76 -38.09
C TYR A 585 -8.78 37.96 -38.96
N GLN A 586 -7.65 38.61 -38.69
CA GLN A 586 -7.22 39.81 -39.44
C GLN A 586 -6.99 39.55 -40.94
N TRP A 587 -6.81 38.28 -41.33
CA TRP A 587 -6.66 37.85 -42.72
C TRP A 587 -7.99 37.38 -43.35
N GLU A 588 -9.12 37.47 -42.65
CA GLU A 588 -10.44 37.03 -43.12
C GLU A 588 -11.56 37.96 -42.62
N ASP A 589 -12.09 38.79 -43.53
CA ASP A 589 -12.93 39.95 -43.18
C ASP A 589 -14.33 39.63 -42.64
N SER A 590 -14.91 38.47 -42.98
CA SER A 590 -16.33 38.22 -42.70
C SER A 590 -16.69 36.81 -42.22
N LEU A 591 -15.82 35.83 -42.43
CA LEU A 591 -16.12 34.45 -42.04
C LEU A 591 -15.74 34.23 -40.57
N HIS A 592 -16.74 33.86 -39.76
CA HIS A 592 -16.50 33.40 -38.41
C HIS A 592 -16.03 31.95 -38.45
N ARG A 593 -14.86 31.68 -37.83
CA ARG A 593 -14.33 30.33 -37.69
C ARG A 593 -14.71 29.78 -36.33
N SER A 594 -15.30 28.59 -36.32
CA SER A 594 -15.35 27.74 -35.13
C SER A 594 -13.96 27.15 -34.89
N THR A 595 -13.37 27.45 -33.74
CA THR A 595 -12.01 27.08 -33.35
C THR A 595 -11.98 26.78 -31.85
N MET A 596 -10.81 26.75 -31.25
CA MET A 596 -10.61 26.64 -29.81
C MET A 596 -9.63 27.71 -29.32
N ARG A 597 -9.64 27.97 -28.01
CA ARG A 597 -8.69 28.88 -27.35
C ARG A 597 -8.20 28.31 -26.03
N LEU A 598 -7.02 28.75 -25.62
CA LEU A 598 -6.52 28.62 -24.26
C LEU A 598 -6.88 29.86 -23.45
N PHE A 599 -7.20 29.68 -22.17
CA PHE A 599 -7.17 30.75 -21.19
C PHE A 599 -6.74 30.20 -19.84
N HIS A 600 -6.02 31.02 -19.10
CA HIS A 600 -5.36 30.64 -17.85
C HIS A 600 -6.09 31.30 -16.71
N GLU A 601 -6.47 30.51 -15.71
CA GLU A 601 -7.11 30.96 -14.49
C GLU A 601 -6.19 30.58 -13.33
N ALA A 602 -5.67 31.57 -12.62
CA ALA A 602 -4.94 31.32 -11.38
C ALA A 602 -5.95 30.98 -10.29
N LEU A 603 -5.77 29.85 -9.62
CA LEU A 603 -6.56 29.49 -8.45
C LEU A 603 -5.97 30.26 -7.27
N SER A 604 -6.74 31.21 -6.74
CA SER A 604 -6.24 32.19 -5.76
C SER A 604 -6.53 31.84 -4.31
N GLU A 605 -7.33 30.81 -4.09
CA GLU A 605 -7.76 30.33 -2.79
C GLU A 605 -7.66 28.81 -2.76
N GLU A 606 -7.61 28.25 -1.56
CA GLU A 606 -7.71 26.81 -1.34
C GLU A 606 -9.05 26.24 -1.79
N GLY A 607 -9.08 24.95 -2.08
CA GLY A 607 -10.33 24.26 -2.36
C GLY A 607 -10.18 22.89 -3.04
N GLY A 608 -11.30 22.18 -3.07
CA GLY A 608 -11.47 20.94 -3.82
C GLY A 608 -11.57 21.19 -5.32
N LEU A 609 -10.95 20.31 -6.11
CA LEU A 609 -10.88 20.38 -7.56
C LEU A 609 -11.20 19.01 -8.14
N ASP A 610 -12.12 18.99 -9.11
CA ASP A 610 -12.47 17.77 -9.83
C ASP A 610 -11.90 17.82 -11.26
N TRP A 611 -11.64 16.64 -11.83
CA TRP A 611 -11.17 16.50 -13.19
C TRP A 611 -12.23 17.01 -14.17
N PRO A 612 -11.85 17.91 -15.11
CA PRO A 612 -12.80 18.49 -16.03
C PRO A 612 -13.29 17.45 -17.04
N ALA A 613 -14.61 17.45 -17.31
CA ALA A 613 -15.19 16.67 -18.39
C ALA A 613 -14.43 16.87 -19.71
N ASN A 614 -14.27 15.80 -20.48
CA ASN A 614 -13.52 15.79 -21.74
C ASN A 614 -12.05 16.26 -21.60
N SER A 615 -11.50 16.23 -20.38
CA SER A 615 -10.17 16.77 -20.06
C SER A 615 -9.98 18.21 -20.57
N ALA A 616 -11.05 19.00 -20.53
CA ALA A 616 -11.11 20.35 -21.12
C ALA A 616 -10.32 21.42 -20.32
N ALA A 617 -9.59 21.03 -19.28
CA ALA A 617 -8.62 21.88 -18.62
C ALA A 617 -7.44 21.06 -18.08
N MET A 618 -6.32 21.74 -17.85
CA MET A 618 -5.13 21.19 -17.22
C MET A 618 -4.89 21.93 -15.90
N TYR A 619 -4.56 21.19 -14.85
CA TYR A 619 -4.04 21.77 -13.61
C TYR A 619 -2.51 21.84 -13.73
N VAL A 620 -1.96 23.04 -13.73
CA VAL A 620 -0.53 23.28 -13.93
C VAL A 620 0.00 24.15 -12.81
N LEU A 621 0.89 23.58 -12.00
CA LEU A 621 1.58 24.30 -10.95
C LEU A 621 2.79 25.02 -11.54
N LEU A 622 2.82 26.34 -11.43
CA LEU A 622 3.84 27.20 -12.02
C LEU A 622 4.58 28.00 -10.96
N ASN A 623 5.88 28.17 -11.16
CA ASN A 623 6.66 29.21 -10.49
C ASN A 623 6.59 30.50 -11.34
N ASN A 624 6.03 31.59 -10.80
CA ASN A 624 5.83 32.81 -11.58
C ASN A 624 7.11 33.64 -11.75
N GLU A 625 8.15 33.37 -10.97
CA GLU A 625 9.44 34.08 -10.98
C GLU A 625 10.51 33.36 -11.80
N SER A 626 10.23 32.12 -12.22
CA SER A 626 11.16 31.28 -12.98
C SER A 626 10.63 31.00 -14.39
N THR A 627 11.44 31.26 -15.40
CA THR A 627 11.09 31.04 -16.81
C THR A 627 12.14 30.21 -17.52
N ASN A 628 11.72 29.47 -18.54
CA ASN A 628 12.64 28.83 -19.48
C ASN A 628 13.20 29.86 -20.48
N ALA A 629 14.08 29.44 -21.40
CA ALA A 629 14.71 30.30 -22.38
C ALA A 629 13.73 31.04 -23.34
N TRP A 630 12.46 30.63 -23.37
CA TRP A 630 11.40 31.23 -24.19
C TRP A 630 10.55 32.25 -23.43
N GLY A 631 10.82 32.48 -22.14
CA GLY A 631 10.03 33.35 -21.27
C GLY A 631 8.76 32.70 -20.74
N GLU A 632 8.58 31.39 -20.93
CA GLU A 632 7.45 30.65 -20.39
C GLU A 632 7.73 30.21 -18.95
N LYS A 633 6.72 30.35 -18.08
CA LYS A 633 6.81 29.94 -16.67
C LYS A 633 7.10 28.45 -16.55
N ARG A 634 8.02 28.10 -15.65
CA ARG A 634 8.42 26.71 -15.40
C ARG A 634 7.43 26.04 -14.45
N GLY A 635 7.07 24.79 -14.72
CA GLY A 635 6.10 24.09 -13.88
C GLY A 635 5.88 22.63 -14.18
N TYR A 636 4.94 22.05 -13.43
CA TYR A 636 4.49 20.67 -13.58
C TYR A 636 2.97 20.63 -13.73
N ARG A 637 2.51 19.86 -14.71
CA ARG A 637 1.10 19.54 -14.92
C ARG A 637 0.74 18.32 -14.09
N ILE A 638 -0.37 18.41 -13.38
CA ILE A 638 -1.01 17.31 -12.66
C ILE A 638 -2.12 16.75 -13.56
N THR A 639 -2.11 15.45 -13.83
CA THR A 639 -3.04 14.82 -14.77
C THR A 639 -3.33 13.36 -14.42
N PRO A 640 -4.51 12.82 -14.75
CA PRO A 640 -4.74 11.37 -14.69
C PRO A 640 -3.66 10.61 -15.48
N GLY A 641 -3.14 9.53 -14.91
CA GLY A 641 -2.05 8.73 -15.47
C GLY A 641 -2.51 7.43 -16.15
N THR A 642 -1.69 6.39 -16.12
CA THR A 642 -2.03 5.04 -16.62
C THR A 642 -2.93 4.25 -15.66
N GLY A 643 -4.05 3.77 -16.17
CA GLY A 643 -4.98 2.96 -15.40
C GLY A 643 -6.34 2.86 -16.09
N MET A 644 -7.35 2.48 -15.32
CA MET A 644 -8.73 2.43 -15.77
C MET A 644 -9.42 3.77 -15.53
N GLY A 645 -9.59 4.53 -16.61
CA GLY A 645 -10.35 5.77 -16.59
C GLY A 645 -9.68 6.91 -15.81
N THR A 646 -10.48 7.89 -15.41
CA THR A 646 -10.06 9.02 -14.59
C THR A 646 -10.20 8.65 -13.11
N PRO A 647 -9.19 8.90 -12.26
CA PRO A 647 -9.28 8.65 -10.82
C PRO A 647 -10.52 9.33 -10.23
N PRO A 648 -11.42 8.58 -9.54
CA PRO A 648 -12.61 9.12 -8.93
C PRO A 648 -12.41 9.51 -7.46
N HIS A 649 -13.34 10.33 -6.96
CA HIS A 649 -13.57 10.57 -5.54
C HIS A 649 -14.78 9.75 -5.02
N LEU A 650 -15.06 9.86 -3.72
CA LEU A 650 -16.15 9.15 -3.05
C LEU A 650 -17.53 9.56 -3.60
N THR A 651 -18.34 8.59 -4.01
CA THR A 651 -19.72 8.79 -4.51
C THR A 651 -20.67 9.20 -3.38
N ILE A 652 -20.48 8.63 -2.19
CA ILE A 652 -21.36 8.84 -1.04
C ILE A 652 -21.07 10.19 -0.42
N HIS A 653 -22.09 11.04 -0.31
CA HIS A 653 -22.00 12.31 0.39
C HIS A 653 -22.58 12.20 1.81
N ALA A 654 -21.95 12.88 2.77
CA ALA A 654 -22.42 13.01 4.15
C ALA A 654 -22.73 11.65 4.83
N SER A 655 -21.83 10.67 4.67
CA SER A 655 -21.91 9.37 5.35
C SER A 655 -21.96 9.57 6.88
N PRO A 656 -23.05 9.18 7.58
CA PRO A 656 -23.18 9.42 9.01
C PRO A 656 -22.10 8.71 9.83
N GLY A 657 -21.71 7.51 9.42
CA GLY A 657 -20.65 6.75 10.10
C GLY A 657 -19.28 7.41 9.94
N MET A 658 -18.96 7.88 8.73
CA MET A 658 -17.68 8.54 8.45
C MET A 658 -17.55 9.91 9.12
N ALA A 659 -18.68 10.62 9.31
CA ALA A 659 -18.75 11.97 9.88
C ALA A 659 -17.64 12.90 9.35
N LYS A 660 -16.61 13.20 10.15
CA LYS A 660 -15.49 14.10 9.80
C LYS A 660 -14.16 13.39 9.53
N ALA A 661 -14.12 12.05 9.62
CA ALA A 661 -12.87 11.28 9.57
C ALA A 661 -12.14 11.34 8.22
N ALA A 662 -12.87 11.56 7.13
CA ALA A 662 -12.31 11.42 5.77
C ALA A 662 -12.92 12.38 4.74
N SER A 663 -13.05 13.67 5.09
CA SER A 663 -13.51 14.69 4.13
C SER A 663 -12.58 14.89 2.93
N TRP A 664 -11.30 14.48 3.03
CA TRP A 664 -10.35 14.43 1.92
C TRP A 664 -10.84 13.59 0.74
N ALA A 665 -11.79 12.67 0.94
CA ALA A 665 -12.29 11.75 -0.07
C ALA A 665 -13.33 12.38 -1.04
N TYR A 666 -13.80 13.61 -0.79
CA TYR A 666 -14.95 14.19 -1.53
C TYR A 666 -14.63 14.90 -2.85
N HIS A 667 -13.36 15.10 -3.19
CA HIS A 667 -12.94 15.72 -4.45
C HIS A 667 -11.76 14.95 -5.05
N ASP A 668 -11.53 15.07 -6.35
CA ASP A 668 -10.43 14.34 -7.00
C ASP A 668 -9.05 14.83 -6.51
N LEU A 669 -8.95 16.14 -6.28
CA LEU A 669 -7.77 16.83 -5.79
C LEU A 669 -8.18 17.92 -4.77
N TRP A 670 -7.22 18.33 -3.95
CA TRP A 670 -7.33 19.51 -3.09
C TRP A 670 -6.09 20.36 -3.22
N LEU A 671 -6.26 21.68 -3.35
CA LEU A 671 -5.18 22.67 -3.30
C LEU A 671 -5.20 23.34 -1.93
N LEU A 672 -4.11 23.19 -1.17
CA LEU A 672 -3.93 23.82 0.15
C LEU A 672 -2.61 24.59 0.19
N LYS A 673 -2.52 25.54 1.12
CA LYS A 673 -1.25 26.15 1.53
C LYS A 673 -0.54 25.24 2.54
N HIS A 674 0.78 25.17 2.46
CA HIS A 674 1.57 24.37 3.40
C HIS A 674 1.59 24.99 4.81
N HIS A 675 1.33 24.16 5.83
CA HIS A 675 1.56 24.46 7.24
C HIS A 675 2.31 23.34 7.96
N GLU A 676 3.18 23.70 8.90
CA GLU A 676 3.91 22.73 9.75
C GLU A 676 2.95 21.94 10.67
N GLN A 677 1.79 22.52 10.99
CA GLN A 677 0.73 21.91 11.82
C GLN A 677 -0.18 20.96 11.04
N GLU A 678 -0.02 20.88 9.72
CA GLU A 678 -0.89 20.11 8.81
C GLU A 678 -0.08 19.04 8.07
N ARG A 679 0.68 18.27 8.84
CA ARG A 679 1.66 17.32 8.30
C ARG A 679 1.02 16.21 7.48
N ARG A 680 -0.16 15.74 7.91
CA ARG A 680 -0.90 14.65 7.29
C ARG A 680 -2.33 15.06 6.96
N GLY A 681 -2.90 14.43 5.94
CA GLY A 681 -4.31 14.58 5.56
C GLY A 681 -5.28 13.75 6.41
N ALA A 682 -4.78 12.76 7.14
CA ALA A 682 -5.56 11.92 8.05
C ALA A 682 -4.66 11.35 9.16
N HIS A 683 -5.28 11.00 10.30
CA HIS A 683 -4.65 10.24 11.37
C HIS A 683 -5.21 8.81 11.35
N GLU A 684 -4.37 7.79 11.57
CA GLU A 684 -4.77 6.38 11.51
C GLU A 684 -5.96 6.03 12.42
N TYR A 685 -6.03 6.64 13.60
CA TYR A 685 -7.16 6.47 14.53
C TYR A 685 -8.38 7.38 14.27
N ASN A 686 -8.46 8.09 13.13
CA ASN A 686 -9.66 8.88 12.79
C ASN A 686 -10.92 8.02 12.74
N ALA A 687 -10.81 6.77 12.26
CA ALA A 687 -11.93 5.83 12.21
C ALA A 687 -12.51 5.47 13.59
N MET A 688 -11.72 5.64 14.67
CA MET A 688 -12.15 5.27 16.02
C MET A 688 -13.08 6.30 16.65
N TYR A 689 -12.97 7.57 16.25
CA TYR A 689 -13.83 8.62 16.76
C TYR A 689 -14.16 9.64 15.65
N PRO A 690 -14.94 9.23 14.64
CA PRO A 690 -15.11 9.98 13.40
C PRO A 690 -15.81 11.33 13.56
N GLU A 691 -16.53 11.56 14.66
CA GLU A 691 -17.21 12.83 14.96
C GLU A 691 -16.26 13.95 15.43
N ASP A 692 -15.15 13.59 16.06
CA ASP A 692 -14.11 14.50 16.57
C ASP A 692 -12.71 13.87 16.42
N PRO A 693 -12.27 13.66 15.17
CA PRO A 693 -10.98 13.06 14.86
C PRO A 693 -9.81 13.94 15.30
N LEU A 694 -8.60 13.38 15.37
CA LEU A 694 -7.38 14.16 15.65
C LEU A 694 -7.05 15.10 14.49
N ILE A 695 -7.24 14.62 13.25
CA ILE A 695 -7.11 15.39 12.02
C ILE A 695 -8.48 15.45 11.35
N ASP A 696 -9.07 16.64 11.32
CA ASP A 696 -10.26 16.94 10.52
C ASP A 696 -9.82 17.67 9.25
N PHE A 697 -9.71 16.95 8.13
CA PHE A 697 -9.24 17.53 6.87
C PHE A 697 -10.12 18.71 6.41
N GLY A 698 -11.41 18.74 6.79
CA GLY A 698 -12.30 19.84 6.46
C GLY A 698 -11.92 21.16 7.13
N LYS A 699 -11.17 21.12 8.24
CA LYS A 699 -10.64 22.33 8.90
C LYS A 699 -9.35 22.84 8.27
N MET A 700 -8.65 22.00 7.50
CA MET A 700 -7.44 22.40 6.78
C MET A 700 -7.76 23.24 5.54
N VAL A 701 -8.98 23.11 5.01
CA VAL A 701 -9.45 23.90 3.87
C VAL A 701 -10.21 25.11 4.41
N ASP A 702 -9.48 26.17 4.74
CA ASP A 702 -10.05 27.35 5.41
C ASP A 702 -10.11 28.61 4.51
N GLY A 703 -9.73 28.46 3.24
CA GLY A 703 -9.87 29.49 2.20
C GLY A 703 -8.69 30.45 2.16
N GLU A 704 -7.53 30.02 2.62
CA GLU A 704 -6.28 30.78 2.52
C GLU A 704 -5.91 31.09 1.06
N LYS A 705 -5.06 32.12 0.89
CA LYS A 705 -4.59 32.53 -0.43
C LYS A 705 -3.49 31.60 -0.91
N THR A 706 -3.52 31.29 -2.21
CA THR A 706 -2.62 30.28 -2.83
C THR A 706 -1.77 30.83 -3.98
N LEU A 707 -1.74 32.16 -4.17
CA LEU A 707 -0.94 32.79 -5.22
C LEU A 707 0.48 33.06 -4.75
N GLN A 708 1.45 32.34 -5.33
CA GLN A 708 2.88 32.46 -5.00
C GLN A 708 3.14 32.12 -3.53
N GLU A 709 2.64 30.96 -3.14
CA GLU A 709 2.75 30.43 -1.78
C GLU A 709 3.36 29.02 -1.84
N ASP A 710 3.73 28.48 -0.68
CA ASP A 710 4.09 27.07 -0.53
C ASP A 710 2.82 26.22 -0.59
N LEU A 711 2.72 25.33 -1.58
CA LEU A 711 1.47 24.67 -1.97
C LEU A 711 1.57 23.15 -1.86
N VAL A 712 0.59 22.58 -1.18
CA VAL A 712 0.38 21.13 -1.08
C VAL A 712 -0.83 20.75 -1.92
N VAL A 713 -0.68 19.70 -2.72
CA VAL A 713 -1.79 19.07 -3.42
C VAL A 713 -2.06 17.72 -2.79
N TYR A 714 -3.26 17.53 -2.25
CA TYR A 714 -3.76 16.19 -1.93
C TYR A 714 -4.49 15.66 -3.17
N PHE A 715 -4.22 14.41 -3.56
CA PHE A 715 -4.85 13.81 -4.72
C PHE A 715 -5.36 12.41 -4.42
N ASN A 716 -6.52 12.08 -4.95
CA ASN A 716 -7.16 10.80 -4.76
C ASN A 716 -6.95 9.89 -5.98
N LEU A 717 -6.61 8.64 -5.70
CA LEU A 717 -6.61 7.52 -6.63
C LEU A 717 -7.69 6.53 -6.23
N GLY A 718 -8.16 5.69 -7.13
CA GLY A 718 -9.10 4.63 -6.76
C GLY A 718 -10.02 4.22 -7.89
N SER A 719 -11.18 3.70 -7.52
CA SER A 719 -12.17 3.21 -8.49
C SER A 719 -13.55 3.06 -7.86
N HIS A 720 -14.59 3.19 -8.69
CA HIS A 720 -15.91 2.64 -8.37
C HIS A 720 -15.88 1.15 -8.73
N HIS A 721 -15.68 0.28 -7.75
CA HIS A 721 -15.59 -1.17 -7.98
C HIS A 721 -16.97 -1.79 -7.78
N VAL A 722 -17.54 -2.28 -8.89
CA VAL A 722 -18.72 -3.14 -8.88
C VAL A 722 -18.24 -4.52 -9.30
N PRO A 723 -17.81 -5.38 -8.36
CA PRO A 723 -17.12 -6.59 -8.76
C PRO A 723 -18.06 -7.52 -9.52
N HIS A 724 -17.49 -8.34 -10.39
CA HIS A 724 -18.20 -9.29 -11.23
C HIS A 724 -17.55 -10.67 -11.11
N SER A 725 -18.04 -11.66 -11.88
CA SER A 725 -17.54 -13.04 -11.81
C SER A 725 -16.05 -13.20 -12.18
N GLY A 726 -15.41 -12.16 -12.73
CA GLY A 726 -13.98 -12.15 -13.05
C GLY A 726 -13.10 -11.68 -11.88
N ASP A 727 -13.71 -11.16 -10.82
CA ASP A 727 -13.04 -10.85 -9.54
C ASP A 727 -13.05 -12.05 -8.58
N VAL A 728 -13.47 -13.23 -9.07
CA VAL A 728 -13.48 -14.49 -8.32
C VAL A 728 -12.43 -15.42 -8.92
N PRO A 729 -11.46 -15.90 -8.12
CA PRO A 729 -11.32 -15.68 -6.68
C PRO A 729 -10.82 -14.27 -6.31
N ASN A 730 -10.02 -13.62 -7.16
CA ASN A 730 -9.41 -12.33 -6.84
C ASN A 730 -9.63 -11.28 -7.93
N THR A 731 -9.65 -10.03 -7.50
CA THR A 731 -9.67 -8.83 -8.34
C THR A 731 -8.42 -8.78 -9.23
N LEU A 732 -8.57 -8.36 -10.48
CA LEU A 732 -7.45 -8.32 -11.44
C LEU A 732 -6.79 -6.92 -11.48
N MET A 733 -5.49 -6.87 -11.16
CA MET A 733 -4.72 -5.62 -11.07
C MET A 733 -4.70 -4.75 -12.33
N HIS A 734 -4.83 -5.34 -13.52
CA HIS A 734 -4.77 -4.59 -14.78
C HIS A 734 -6.07 -3.84 -15.09
N THR A 735 -7.20 -4.29 -14.52
CA THR A 735 -8.51 -3.64 -14.60
C THR A 735 -8.89 -2.91 -13.31
N SER A 736 -8.12 -3.08 -12.23
CA SER A 736 -8.27 -2.34 -10.98
C SER A 736 -7.00 -1.53 -10.70
N GLY A 737 -6.75 -0.52 -11.54
CA GLY A 737 -5.58 0.34 -11.42
C GLY A 737 -5.91 1.80 -11.68
N SER A 738 -5.36 2.70 -10.86
CA SER A 738 -5.55 4.14 -10.94
C SER A 738 -4.23 4.86 -10.69
N SER A 739 -3.99 5.97 -11.38
CA SER A 739 -2.79 6.76 -11.19
C SER A 739 -2.95 8.24 -11.54
N VAL A 740 -2.03 9.04 -11.01
CA VAL A 740 -1.83 10.46 -11.35
C VAL A 740 -0.37 10.65 -11.77
N MET A 741 -0.16 11.46 -12.81
CA MET A 741 1.15 11.86 -13.30
C MET A 741 1.43 13.33 -13.02
N PHE A 742 2.68 13.62 -12.68
CA PHE A 742 3.24 14.96 -12.66
C PHE A 742 4.19 15.08 -13.85
N VAL A 743 3.78 15.87 -14.85
CA VAL A 743 4.45 15.99 -16.15
C VAL A 743 5.10 17.37 -16.27
N PRO A 744 6.41 17.48 -16.60
CA PRO A 744 7.04 18.78 -16.79
C PRO A 744 6.31 19.61 -17.86
N MET A 745 5.98 20.85 -17.52
CA MET A 745 5.31 21.81 -18.40
C MET A 745 6.13 23.08 -18.49
N ASN A 746 6.80 23.29 -19.62
CA ASN A 746 7.78 24.37 -19.81
C ASN A 746 8.90 24.40 -18.75
N PHE A 747 9.10 23.32 -17.98
CA PHE A 747 10.10 23.25 -16.92
C PHE A 747 11.54 23.29 -17.45
N HIS A 748 11.80 22.63 -18.59
CA HIS A 748 13.06 22.73 -19.33
C HIS A 748 12.84 23.44 -20.67
N ASP A 749 13.94 23.85 -21.30
CA ASP A 749 13.90 24.50 -22.62
C ASP A 749 13.44 23.56 -23.75
N ARG A 750 13.64 22.25 -23.54
CA ARG A 750 13.38 21.15 -24.48
C ARG A 750 13.12 19.86 -23.70
N ASP A 751 12.62 18.84 -24.40
CA ASP A 751 12.51 17.46 -23.91
C ASP A 751 13.86 16.95 -23.34
N PRO A 752 13.95 16.72 -22.02
CA PRO A 752 15.19 16.28 -21.37
C PRO A 752 15.47 14.80 -21.64
N SER A 753 14.50 13.98 -22.08
CA SER A 753 14.75 12.57 -22.38
C SER A 753 15.80 12.38 -23.48
N ARG A 754 15.99 13.38 -24.36
CA ARG A 754 16.95 13.36 -25.47
C ARG A 754 18.40 13.16 -25.03
N GLU A 755 18.74 13.51 -23.80
CA GLU A 755 20.11 13.37 -23.26
C GLU A 755 20.37 12.00 -22.63
N ARG A 756 19.30 11.24 -22.33
CA ARG A 756 19.34 10.04 -21.48
C ARG A 756 18.84 8.79 -22.20
N ALA A 757 17.89 8.96 -23.11
CA ALA A 757 17.25 7.88 -23.81
C ALA A 757 18.23 7.20 -24.76
N GLN A 758 18.23 5.86 -24.73
CA GLN A 758 18.98 5.06 -25.67
C GLN A 758 18.12 4.81 -26.91
N GLY A 759 18.70 4.89 -28.10
CA GLY A 759 17.92 4.87 -29.33
C GLY A 759 18.74 4.65 -30.59
N ALA A 760 18.10 4.86 -31.73
CA ALA A 760 18.74 4.77 -33.03
C ALA A 760 18.16 5.79 -34.02
N LYS A 761 19.01 6.18 -34.98
CA LYS A 761 18.65 6.87 -36.21
C LYS A 761 19.04 5.97 -37.39
N LEU A 762 18.08 5.70 -38.27
CA LEU A 762 18.28 4.94 -39.50
C LEU A 762 18.14 5.90 -40.68
N THR A 763 19.17 6.02 -41.51
CA THR A 763 19.16 6.78 -42.77
C THR A 763 18.78 5.86 -43.93
N MET A 764 17.68 6.19 -44.61
CA MET A 764 17.21 5.46 -45.77
C MET A 764 18.07 5.83 -47.00
N GLN A 765 18.55 4.82 -47.72
CA GLN A 765 19.27 5.03 -48.97
C GLN A 765 18.26 5.25 -50.11
N GLN A 766 18.37 6.38 -50.81
CA GLN A 766 17.44 6.75 -51.88
C GLN A 766 17.79 6.14 -53.25
N ASP A 767 18.91 5.42 -53.38
CA ASP A 767 19.44 4.96 -54.66
C ASP A 767 18.90 3.61 -55.16
N GLY A 768 17.93 3.01 -54.46
CA GLY A 768 17.30 1.75 -54.86
C GLY A 768 18.23 0.54 -54.80
N THR A 769 19.45 0.67 -54.26
CA THR A 769 20.34 -0.46 -54.06
C THR A 769 19.89 -1.25 -52.82
N SER A 770 19.96 -2.58 -52.87
CA SER A 770 19.56 -3.49 -51.80
C SER A 770 20.49 -3.47 -50.57
N LYS A 771 21.23 -2.37 -50.36
CA LYS A 771 22.09 -2.16 -49.19
C LYS A 771 21.21 -1.56 -48.08
N GLY A 772 21.22 -2.19 -46.90
CA GLY A 772 20.40 -1.76 -45.76
C GLY A 772 20.65 -0.30 -45.34
N SER A 773 19.75 0.24 -44.51
CA SER A 773 19.88 1.60 -43.96
C SER A 773 21.21 1.81 -43.24
N ASP A 774 21.76 3.03 -43.31
CA ASP A 774 22.88 3.43 -42.44
C ASP A 774 22.35 3.72 -41.03
N VAL A 775 22.91 3.07 -40.00
CA VAL A 775 22.35 3.07 -38.65
C VAL A 775 23.31 3.71 -37.65
N GLN A 776 22.87 4.80 -37.03
CA GLN A 776 23.52 5.46 -35.90
C GLN A 776 22.79 5.11 -34.61
N TYR A 777 23.49 4.53 -33.64
CA TYR A 777 22.92 4.24 -32.32
C TYR A 777 23.37 5.27 -31.28
N PHE A 778 22.49 5.52 -30.30
CA PHE A 778 22.75 6.42 -29.18
C PHE A 778 22.65 5.62 -27.87
N GLY A 779 23.67 5.73 -27.02
CA GLY A 779 23.74 5.01 -25.75
C GLY A 779 24.43 3.64 -25.81
N GLY A 780 24.27 2.86 -24.74
CA GLY A 780 24.94 1.57 -24.57
C GLY A 780 24.40 0.48 -25.50
N GLN A 781 25.27 -0.43 -25.91
CA GLN A 781 24.91 -1.58 -26.74
C GLN A 781 25.56 -2.86 -26.24
N TYR A 782 24.83 -3.97 -26.34
CA TYR A 782 25.43 -5.30 -26.20
C TYR A 782 26.23 -5.62 -27.47
N LYS A 783 27.55 -5.74 -27.33
CA LYS A 783 28.48 -6.08 -28.43
C LYS A 783 28.82 -7.56 -28.53
N LYS A 784 28.44 -8.33 -27.50
CA LYS A 784 28.66 -9.77 -27.38
C LYS A 784 27.39 -10.41 -26.82
N ALA A 785 27.25 -11.72 -27.01
CA ALA A 785 26.23 -12.48 -26.31
C ALA A 785 26.38 -12.30 -24.79
N VAL A 786 25.26 -12.24 -24.10
CA VAL A 786 25.18 -12.11 -22.65
C VAL A 786 24.67 -13.41 -22.05
N ASN A 787 25.35 -13.90 -21.01
CA ASN A 787 24.88 -15.02 -20.22
C ASN A 787 24.13 -14.46 -19.01
N VAL A 788 22.87 -14.84 -18.85
CA VAL A 788 22.04 -14.43 -17.71
C VAL A 788 21.99 -15.58 -16.71
N PRO A 789 22.35 -15.38 -15.44
CA PRO A 789 22.22 -16.42 -14.41
C PRO A 789 20.75 -16.85 -14.26
N LEU A 790 20.52 -18.15 -14.05
CA LEU A 790 19.15 -18.69 -13.87
C LEU A 790 18.41 -17.97 -12.73
N ALA A 791 19.08 -17.63 -11.63
CA ALA A 791 18.48 -16.92 -10.50
C ALA A 791 17.96 -15.49 -10.83
N GLN A 792 18.37 -14.89 -11.96
CA GLN A 792 17.81 -13.62 -12.45
C GLN A 792 16.58 -13.81 -13.35
N LEU A 793 16.20 -15.06 -13.60
CA LEU A 793 15.00 -15.46 -14.34
C LEU A 793 14.02 -16.18 -13.42
N GLU A 794 14.54 -17.16 -12.68
CA GLU A 794 13.84 -18.07 -11.77
C GLU A 794 14.52 -18.01 -10.39
N PRO A 795 14.17 -17.02 -9.56
CA PRO A 795 14.70 -16.91 -8.21
C PRO A 795 14.20 -18.08 -7.34
N ASP A 796 15.03 -18.47 -6.37
CA ASP A 796 14.71 -19.55 -5.45
C ASP A 796 13.68 -19.10 -4.41
N LEU A 797 12.40 -19.39 -4.68
CA LEU A 797 11.27 -19.01 -3.82
C LEU A 797 11.20 -19.83 -2.53
N SER A 798 11.97 -20.91 -2.37
CA SER A 798 11.98 -21.67 -1.10
C SER A 798 12.60 -20.90 0.06
N LYS A 799 13.16 -19.71 -0.21
CA LYS A 799 13.73 -18.77 0.77
C LYS A 799 12.74 -17.73 1.26
N TYR A 800 11.55 -17.67 0.67
CA TYR A 800 10.48 -16.79 1.13
C TYR A 800 10.21 -17.05 2.62
N THR A 801 10.26 -15.99 3.43
CA THR A 801 10.09 -16.12 4.86
C THR A 801 8.61 -15.97 5.23
N VAL A 802 8.06 -16.98 5.90
CA VAL A 802 6.77 -16.83 6.55
C VAL A 802 6.96 -15.86 7.73
N PRO A 803 6.09 -14.84 7.90
CA PRO A 803 6.08 -14.03 9.11
C PRO A 803 6.16 -14.94 10.35
N ASP A 804 6.94 -14.54 11.37
CA ASP A 804 6.93 -15.25 12.64
C ASP A 804 5.49 -15.27 13.17
N PRO A 805 4.87 -16.44 13.40
CA PRO A 805 3.50 -16.52 13.91
C PRO A 805 3.33 -15.83 15.27
N SER A 806 4.42 -15.69 16.04
CA SER A 806 4.43 -14.96 17.32
C SER A 806 4.50 -13.44 17.16
N ALA A 807 4.85 -12.95 15.96
CA ALA A 807 4.75 -11.53 15.58
C ALA A 807 3.36 -11.16 15.03
N ILE A 808 2.44 -12.13 14.93
CA ILE A 808 1.00 -11.87 14.79
C ILE A 808 0.50 -11.54 16.20
N ASP A 809 0.79 -10.32 16.66
CA ASP A 809 0.22 -9.79 17.90
C ASP A 809 -1.27 -9.57 17.64
N LEU A 810 -2.13 -10.52 18.03
CA LEU A 810 -3.60 -10.45 18.02
C LEU A 810 -4.18 -9.33 18.92
N SER A 811 -3.38 -8.32 19.23
CA SER A 811 -3.86 -7.06 19.76
C SER A 811 -4.66 -6.27 18.71
N TRP A 812 -5.47 -5.37 19.22
CA TRP A 812 -6.48 -4.57 18.53
C TRP A 812 -6.12 -4.04 17.11
N ASN A 813 -4.84 -3.77 16.77
CA ASN A 813 -4.43 -3.33 15.43
C ASN A 813 -4.30 -4.44 14.37
N SER A 814 -4.00 -5.69 14.73
CA SER A 814 -3.88 -6.79 13.76
C SER A 814 -5.18 -7.58 13.62
N THR A 815 -6.00 -7.63 14.68
CA THR A 815 -7.17 -8.52 14.79
C THR A 815 -8.43 -7.95 14.17
N LEU A 816 -8.50 -6.64 13.95
CA LEU A 816 -9.57 -6.04 13.12
C LEU A 816 -9.27 -6.13 11.62
N ALA A 817 -8.02 -6.40 11.22
CA ALA A 817 -7.63 -6.65 9.83
C ALA A 817 -7.69 -8.15 9.48
N ALA A 818 -7.51 -9.03 10.47
CA ALA A 818 -7.58 -10.48 10.34
C ALA A 818 -8.99 -11.09 10.64
N LEU A 819 -9.99 -10.23 10.90
CA LEU A 819 -11.42 -10.54 10.99
C LEU A 819 -12.18 -9.63 10.01
#